data_AF-A0A929YDF2-F1
#
_entry.id   AF-A0A929YDF2-F1
#
_cell.length_a   1.000
_cell.length_b   1.000
_cell.length_c   1.000
_cell.angle_alpha   90.00
_cell.angle_beta   90.00
_cell.angle_gamma   90.00
#
_symmetry.space_group_name_H-M   'P 1'
#
loop_
_entity.id
_entity.type
_entity.pdbx_description
1 polymer ?
#
loop_
_entity_poly.entity_id
_entity_poly.type
_entity_poly.pdbx_seq_one_letter_code
_entity_poly.pdbx_strand_id
1 'polypeptide(L)'
;MSANEGSKVILIGFKKISGALITMSAAFFCNLLFFTPTNALFTPSLSTAVENNSAVDGKLPIHSANHLNEYSSTLKVEANLKAGYSVSMSTETNDTALSNPSGVKINSISSETAPTGILSNSWGYKLSSDSNYRPIPALSHPETIINTSGRIHGEQNYEINLGVFADSALVSGDYTNKIIFSVVASLYDKSAVMMSGPDFYNLFDQHEELGYRGYQHFKEASSLPDPSVKTFDIDEADSDYAIKMWYDENDDMTLYFYTTADKIYLNPDSSQLFKDANSADDLDLSKFDTSLVTDMTEMFNNVYTLSSLDLSHFDTRNVTSMKDIFNNDNALTDLNISSFNTSKVKDMSGMFNYCYGLTSIDVSNFDTSKVESMQSMFSGLSELTELNITNFDTSSVTNMHEMFGGLAQLTELDVSHLDTSNVTDMSGMFTDVGQITELNLSNFNTSKVENMSGMFSGMAAVTELNLSHFDTSAVTDMSSMFLGMSSLTNLNIHGFDTHNVTDMGGLFSQVSALDTIDISHFDTSNVEDMSNMFSGASSLTQINLGNNFNTEKVKNMSGMFKNATSLGQIDLTHFNTQNVTDMSSMFNNATALTELNLTLFDTRNVENMEKMFAGLQLTDLNLAAINTAKVTNMKEMFSGMNQLAHLDLSSFETNNLKEMSAMFQGMTALEELDILHFNTSQVDNMKNLFKDVSKVTKLDLTNFNSRKATDMTGMFDGMEALSDLKLGPDFSFEMANNLDYMFHNTYSLKSIDLGEVDIQKTFSLAGMFAIDDPSRDQLEKIYTTNEFKLTEYSYWQDHFKTQDDGTPGDGIKDVFKNRVKLRGGQGSHLENPSMATKDWFRFDNPPAQGYFTQKP
;
A
#
# COMPACT_ATOMS: atom_id res chain seq x y z
N MET A 1 -54.86 13.93 -29.37
CA MET A 1 -55.60 14.57 -30.48
C MET A 1 -55.39 13.75 -31.73
N SER A 2 -56.44 13.57 -32.52
CA SER A 2 -56.60 12.57 -33.59
C SER A 2 -55.80 12.83 -34.88
N ALA A 3 -55.30 11.72 -35.45
CA ALA A 3 -55.18 11.33 -36.87
C ALA A 3 -54.76 12.36 -37.95
N ASN A 4 -53.69 12.02 -38.69
CA ASN A 4 -53.80 11.86 -40.15
C ASN A 4 -52.65 11.03 -40.75
N GLU A 5 -53.01 10.13 -41.68
CA GLU A 5 -52.15 9.25 -42.47
C GLU A 5 -51.31 10.02 -43.50
N GLY A 6 -50.16 9.44 -43.88
CA GLY A 6 -49.34 9.96 -44.97
C GLY A 6 -48.10 9.13 -45.29
N SER A 7 -48.27 7.88 -45.70
CA SER A 7 -47.19 7.04 -46.22
C SER A 7 -46.69 7.60 -47.57
N LYS A 8 -45.53 8.25 -47.58
CA LYS A 8 -44.84 8.70 -48.79
C LYS A 8 -43.89 7.60 -49.29
N VAL A 9 -44.17 7.06 -50.47
CA VAL A 9 -43.24 6.24 -51.25
C VAL A 9 -42.29 7.17 -52.01
N ILE A 10 -40.98 7.05 -51.78
CA ILE A 10 -39.94 7.81 -52.50
C ILE A 10 -39.31 6.90 -53.57
N LEU A 11 -39.36 7.35 -54.82
CA LEU A 11 -38.60 6.82 -55.97
C LEU A 11 -37.34 7.68 -56.15
N ILE A 12 -36.14 7.08 -56.25
CA ILE A 12 -34.89 7.79 -56.60
C ILE A 12 -34.22 7.13 -57.80
N GLY A 13 -33.96 7.93 -58.84
CA GLY A 13 -33.08 7.61 -59.96
C GLY A 13 -31.75 8.36 -59.84
N PHE A 14 -30.64 7.69 -60.16
CA PHE A 14 -29.28 8.23 -60.05
C PHE A 14 -28.85 9.08 -61.26
N LYS A 15 -28.13 10.17 -61.00
CA LYS A 15 -27.25 10.82 -61.99
C LYS A 15 -25.89 11.12 -61.35
N LYS A 16 -24.87 10.38 -61.82
CA LYS A 16 -23.43 10.53 -61.49
C LYS A 16 -22.89 11.87 -61.99
N ILE A 17 -22.04 12.53 -61.19
CA ILE A 17 -21.01 13.45 -61.65
C ILE A 17 -19.67 13.03 -61.03
N SER A 18 -18.66 13.02 -61.90
CA SER A 18 -17.30 12.49 -61.80
C SER A 18 -16.27 13.50 -61.30
N GLY A 19 -15.15 13.00 -60.74
CA GLY A 19 -13.86 13.70 -60.61
C GLY A 19 -12.97 12.99 -59.59
N ALA A 20 -12.05 12.10 -59.98
CA ALA A 20 -10.67 12.35 -60.46
C ALA A 20 -9.63 12.22 -59.33
N LEU A 21 -8.90 11.10 -59.38
CA LEU A 21 -7.69 10.75 -58.63
C LEU A 21 -6.54 11.73 -58.92
N ILE A 22 -5.80 12.14 -57.89
CA ILE A 22 -4.37 12.50 -57.97
C ILE A 22 -3.64 11.89 -56.77
N THR A 23 -2.53 11.22 -57.07
CA THR A 23 -1.64 10.45 -56.18
C THR A 23 -0.50 11.27 -55.55
N MET A 24 -0.07 10.82 -54.37
CA MET A 24 1.27 10.89 -53.75
C MET A 24 1.85 12.25 -53.30
N SER A 25 2.18 12.37 -52.02
CA SER A 25 3.56 12.12 -51.53
C SER A 25 3.66 12.34 -50.01
N ALA A 26 4.45 11.47 -49.36
CA ALA A 26 4.82 11.55 -47.95
C ALA A 26 6.09 12.39 -47.77
N ALA A 27 6.16 13.19 -46.69
CA ALA A 27 7.23 13.17 -45.67
C ALA A 27 7.39 14.51 -44.91
N PHE A 28 7.47 14.40 -43.57
CA PHE A 28 8.28 15.19 -42.60
C PHE A 28 7.93 16.70 -42.44
N PHE A 29 7.55 17.27 -41.28
CA PHE A 29 8.15 17.24 -39.94
C PHE A 29 7.32 18.15 -38.98
N CYS A 30 7.32 17.80 -37.69
CA CYS A 30 7.15 18.64 -36.48
C CYS A 30 5.78 19.25 -36.09
N ASN A 31 5.39 18.89 -34.86
CA ASN A 31 4.53 19.60 -33.90
C ASN A 31 3.19 20.11 -34.41
N LEU A 32 2.18 19.24 -34.37
CA LEU A 32 0.79 19.65 -34.17
C LEU A 32 0.09 18.55 -33.36
N LEU A 33 -0.58 19.01 -32.32
CA LEU A 33 -1.42 18.30 -31.36
C LEU A 33 -2.22 17.17 -32.03
N PHE A 34 -2.27 16.00 -31.39
CA PHE A 34 -3.22 14.95 -31.73
C PHE A 34 -4.64 15.44 -31.37
N PHE A 35 -5.26 16.21 -32.25
CA PHE A 35 -6.71 16.20 -32.33
C PHE A 35 -7.10 14.88 -32.98
N THR A 36 -7.73 13.99 -32.21
CA THR A 36 -8.64 13.00 -32.82
C THR A 36 -9.69 13.80 -33.62
N PRO A 37 -9.99 13.42 -34.87
CA PRO A 37 -11.01 14.11 -35.61
C PRO A 37 -12.33 13.95 -34.84
N THR A 38 -13.00 15.09 -34.61
CA THR A 38 -14.43 15.19 -34.27
C THR A 38 -15.17 13.94 -34.72
N ASN A 39 -15.71 13.19 -33.75
CA ASN A 39 -16.50 11.99 -34.00
C ASN A 39 -17.46 12.29 -35.15
N ALA A 40 -17.32 11.53 -36.23
CA ALA A 40 -18.24 11.62 -37.35
C ALA A 40 -19.64 11.41 -36.78
N LEU A 41 -20.49 12.45 -36.84
CA LEU A 41 -21.89 12.35 -36.44
C LEU A 41 -22.43 11.01 -36.93
N PHE A 42 -22.95 10.19 -36.03
CA PHE A 42 -23.59 8.93 -36.41
C PHE A 42 -24.67 9.25 -37.45
N THR A 43 -24.40 8.94 -38.72
CA THR A 43 -25.37 9.08 -39.80
C THR A 43 -26.07 7.74 -39.97
N PRO A 44 -27.34 7.61 -39.54
CA PRO A 44 -28.07 6.36 -39.74
C PRO A 44 -28.21 6.11 -41.25
N SER A 45 -27.88 4.90 -41.68
CA SER A 45 -28.05 4.46 -43.06
C SER A 45 -28.69 3.07 -43.08
N LEU A 46 -29.59 2.87 -44.03
CA LEU A 46 -30.19 1.58 -44.32
C LEU A 46 -30.40 1.50 -45.82
N SER A 47 -29.79 0.50 -46.45
CA SER A 47 -29.99 0.22 -47.86
C SER A 47 -30.05 -1.27 -48.11
N THR A 48 -30.71 -1.66 -49.19
CA THR A 48 -30.85 -3.06 -49.56
C THR A 48 -30.65 -3.25 -51.05
N ALA A 49 -30.05 -4.38 -51.41
CA ALA A 49 -29.86 -4.81 -52.77
C ALA A 49 -30.14 -6.31 -52.88
N VAL A 50 -30.56 -6.75 -54.06
CA VAL A 50 -30.74 -8.18 -54.36
C VAL A 50 -29.75 -8.54 -55.47
N GLU A 51 -28.84 -9.47 -55.20
CA GLU A 51 -27.90 -9.99 -56.19
C GLU A 51 -28.53 -11.16 -56.97
N ASN A 52 -28.13 -11.30 -58.24
CA ASN A 52 -28.72 -12.20 -59.24
C ASN A 52 -30.15 -11.82 -59.69
N ASN A 53 -30.43 -10.51 -59.79
CA ASN A 53 -31.74 -9.97 -60.20
C ASN A 53 -32.05 -10.09 -61.72
N SER A 54 -31.10 -10.59 -62.51
CA SER A 54 -31.33 -10.86 -63.94
C SER A 54 -32.14 -12.12 -64.04
N ALA A 55 -33.32 -12.04 -64.69
CA ALA A 55 -34.27 -13.11 -64.97
C ALA A 55 -33.65 -14.50 -64.74
N VAL A 56 -34.19 -15.24 -63.78
CA VAL A 56 -33.82 -16.63 -63.54
C VAL A 56 -34.14 -17.39 -64.84
N ASP A 57 -33.19 -17.42 -65.77
CA ASP A 57 -33.33 -18.05 -67.09
C ASP A 57 -33.07 -19.55 -66.92
N GLY A 58 -33.84 -20.12 -66.02
CA GLY A 58 -33.87 -21.54 -65.75
C GLY A 58 -34.75 -22.17 -66.80
N LYS A 59 -34.17 -22.66 -67.90
CA LYS A 59 -34.80 -23.76 -68.63
C LYS A 59 -35.06 -24.85 -67.59
N LEU A 60 -36.32 -25.07 -67.19
CA LEU A 60 -36.70 -26.09 -66.22
C LEU A 60 -36.21 -27.46 -66.72
N PRO A 61 -35.16 -28.08 -66.16
CA PRO A 61 -34.86 -29.45 -66.48
C PRO A 61 -36.01 -30.32 -65.93
N ILE A 62 -36.75 -30.97 -66.83
CA ILE A 62 -37.91 -31.84 -66.51
C ILE A 62 -37.46 -33.17 -65.81
N HIS A 63 -36.19 -33.26 -65.40
CA HIS A 63 -35.55 -34.47 -64.85
C HIS A 63 -34.77 -34.22 -63.56
N SER A 64 -35.08 -33.18 -62.79
CA SER A 64 -34.52 -33.01 -61.44
C SER A 64 -35.13 -34.01 -60.45
N ALA A 65 -34.34 -34.42 -59.45
CA ALA A 65 -34.83 -35.27 -58.37
C ALA A 65 -35.99 -34.57 -57.66
N ASN A 66 -37.13 -35.26 -57.52
CA ASN A 66 -38.35 -34.76 -56.87
C ASN A 66 -39.04 -33.56 -57.56
N HIS A 67 -38.83 -33.36 -58.86
CA HIS A 67 -39.50 -32.29 -59.65
C HIS A 67 -39.15 -30.86 -59.21
N LEU A 68 -38.13 -30.69 -58.36
CA LEU A 68 -37.72 -29.41 -57.79
C LEU A 68 -36.67 -28.71 -58.68
N ASN A 69 -36.91 -27.44 -58.98
CA ASN A 69 -35.90 -26.51 -59.49
C ASN A 69 -35.73 -25.38 -58.48
N GLU A 70 -34.54 -25.29 -57.89
CA GLU A 70 -34.24 -24.30 -56.86
C GLU A 70 -33.37 -23.17 -57.43
N TYR A 71 -33.72 -21.94 -57.06
CA TYR A 71 -33.06 -20.73 -57.51
C TYR A 71 -32.70 -19.87 -56.32
N SER A 72 -31.40 -19.63 -56.14
CA SER A 72 -30.86 -18.88 -55.02
C SER A 72 -30.63 -17.42 -55.39
N SER A 73 -31.07 -16.51 -54.53
CA SER A 73 -30.79 -15.07 -54.62
C SER A 73 -30.33 -14.54 -53.27
N THR A 74 -29.39 -13.59 -53.27
CA THR A 74 -28.85 -13.01 -52.04
C THR A 74 -29.44 -11.63 -51.82
N LEU A 75 -30.19 -11.46 -50.73
CA LEU A 75 -30.60 -10.17 -50.21
C LEU A 75 -29.47 -9.59 -49.36
N LYS A 76 -28.90 -8.48 -49.81
CA LYS A 76 -27.91 -7.70 -49.08
C LYS A 76 -28.62 -6.56 -48.34
N VAL A 77 -28.29 -6.38 -47.07
CA VAL A 77 -28.72 -5.25 -46.26
C VAL A 77 -27.48 -4.57 -45.71
N GLU A 78 -27.20 -3.36 -46.19
CA GLU A 78 -26.14 -2.51 -45.63
C GLU A 78 -26.79 -1.58 -44.61
N ALA A 79 -26.38 -1.69 -43.35
CA ALA A 79 -26.98 -0.95 -42.26
C ALA A 79 -25.94 -0.32 -41.34
N ASN A 80 -26.23 0.90 -40.91
CA ASN A 80 -25.58 1.56 -39.77
C ASN A 80 -26.70 2.02 -38.83
N LEU A 81 -27.18 1.10 -37.98
CA LEU A 81 -28.38 1.27 -37.15
C LEU A 81 -28.08 0.95 -35.67
N LYS A 82 -28.71 1.69 -34.76
CA LYS A 82 -28.60 1.49 -33.31
C LYS A 82 -29.55 0.40 -32.76
N ALA A 83 -30.52 -0.08 -33.55
CA ALA A 83 -31.57 -0.99 -33.07
C ALA A 83 -32.04 -2.05 -34.09
N GLY A 84 -31.13 -2.60 -34.89
CA GLY A 84 -31.45 -3.66 -35.85
C GLY A 84 -32.47 -3.25 -36.91
N TYR A 85 -32.97 -4.24 -37.65
CA TYR A 85 -33.98 -4.09 -38.68
C TYR A 85 -34.77 -5.39 -38.87
N SER A 86 -35.95 -5.26 -39.46
CA SER A 86 -36.77 -6.37 -39.96
C SER A 86 -36.81 -6.35 -41.49
N VAL A 87 -36.85 -7.54 -42.10
CA VAL A 87 -37.10 -7.72 -43.53
C VAL A 87 -38.43 -8.45 -43.69
N SER A 88 -39.35 -7.86 -44.45
CA SER A 88 -40.59 -8.51 -44.85
C SER A 88 -40.61 -8.81 -46.35
N MET A 89 -41.18 -9.95 -46.72
CA MET A 89 -41.30 -10.45 -48.08
C MET A 89 -42.78 -10.48 -48.50
N SER A 90 -43.07 -10.12 -49.75
CA SER A 90 -44.40 -10.25 -50.37
C SER A 90 -44.30 -10.27 -51.89
N THR A 91 -45.36 -10.64 -52.59
CA THR A 91 -45.51 -10.34 -54.01
C THR A 91 -45.98 -8.90 -54.23
N GLU A 92 -45.73 -8.33 -55.42
CA GLU A 92 -46.19 -6.99 -55.80
C GLU A 92 -47.73 -6.87 -55.82
N THR A 93 -48.45 -8.00 -55.94
CA THR A 93 -49.91 -8.06 -55.88
C THR A 93 -50.38 -9.15 -54.92
N ASN A 94 -51.69 -9.29 -54.73
CA ASN A 94 -52.26 -10.42 -53.96
C ASN A 94 -52.21 -11.77 -54.71
N ASP A 95 -51.83 -11.77 -55.99
CA ASP A 95 -51.68 -12.98 -56.76
C ASP A 95 -50.27 -13.56 -56.53
N THR A 96 -50.18 -14.61 -55.73
CA THR A 96 -48.91 -15.25 -55.35
C THR A 96 -48.45 -16.30 -56.36
N ALA A 97 -49.19 -16.50 -57.46
CA ALA A 97 -48.83 -17.48 -58.47
C ALA A 97 -47.83 -16.91 -59.49
N LEU A 98 -46.89 -17.74 -59.97
CA LEU A 98 -46.17 -17.40 -61.21
C LEU A 98 -47.14 -17.55 -62.37
N SER A 99 -47.29 -16.51 -63.19
CA SER A 99 -48.27 -16.49 -64.28
C SER A 99 -47.57 -16.36 -65.63
N ASN A 100 -48.08 -17.08 -66.64
CA ASN A 100 -47.66 -16.89 -68.02
C ASN A 100 -48.70 -16.06 -68.82
N PRO A 101 -48.31 -15.46 -69.97
CA PRO A 101 -49.23 -14.68 -70.81
C PRO A 101 -50.43 -15.47 -71.37
N SER A 102 -50.39 -16.81 -71.32
CA SER A 102 -51.47 -17.70 -71.77
C SER A 102 -52.50 -18.02 -70.67
N GLY A 103 -52.32 -17.48 -69.45
CA GLY A 103 -53.24 -17.65 -68.32
C GLY A 103 -53.00 -18.90 -67.46
N VAL A 104 -51.91 -19.65 -67.69
CA VAL A 104 -51.50 -20.79 -66.85
C VAL A 104 -50.74 -20.27 -65.64
N LYS A 105 -51.01 -20.86 -64.47
CA LYS A 105 -50.47 -20.45 -63.18
C LYS A 105 -49.74 -21.59 -62.48
N ILE A 106 -48.62 -21.27 -61.83
CA ILE A 106 -47.94 -22.10 -60.83
C ILE A 106 -48.26 -21.47 -59.48
N ASN A 107 -49.10 -22.12 -58.68
CA ASN A 107 -49.60 -21.53 -57.44
C ASN A 107 -48.55 -21.61 -56.33
N SER A 108 -48.55 -20.63 -55.43
CA SER A 108 -47.82 -20.78 -54.16
C SER A 108 -48.31 -22.03 -53.43
N ILE A 109 -47.41 -22.73 -52.73
CA ILE A 109 -47.79 -23.75 -51.76
C ILE A 109 -48.68 -23.15 -50.66
N SER A 110 -49.51 -23.98 -50.03
CA SER A 110 -50.52 -23.54 -49.04
C SER A 110 -50.03 -23.54 -47.59
N SER A 111 -48.93 -24.22 -47.30
CA SER A 111 -48.34 -24.34 -45.97
C SER A 111 -46.87 -24.72 -46.06
N GLU A 112 -46.13 -24.53 -44.97
CA GLU A 112 -44.75 -24.99 -44.87
C GLU A 112 -44.66 -26.51 -45.08
N THR A 113 -43.85 -26.95 -46.05
CA THR A 113 -43.82 -28.34 -46.50
C THR A 113 -42.40 -28.75 -46.90
N ALA A 114 -42.01 -29.99 -46.55
CA ALA A 114 -40.75 -30.56 -46.98
C ALA A 114 -40.73 -30.77 -48.52
N PRO A 115 -39.56 -30.69 -49.18
CA PRO A 115 -39.46 -30.76 -50.64
C PRO A 115 -40.11 -32.01 -51.27
N THR A 116 -40.08 -33.15 -50.57
CA THR A 116 -40.66 -34.43 -51.05
C THR A 116 -42.19 -34.48 -51.00
N GLY A 117 -42.83 -33.57 -50.24
CA GLY A 117 -44.28 -33.53 -50.04
C GLY A 117 -45.01 -32.46 -50.87
N ILE A 118 -44.29 -31.71 -51.71
CA ILE A 118 -44.85 -30.59 -52.46
C ILE A 118 -45.42 -31.09 -53.81
N LEU A 119 -46.67 -30.69 -54.10
CA LEU A 119 -47.36 -31.05 -55.33
C LEU A 119 -46.71 -30.38 -56.55
N SER A 120 -46.68 -31.10 -57.69
CA SER A 120 -46.23 -30.52 -58.95
C SER A 120 -47.14 -29.36 -59.38
N ASN A 121 -46.55 -28.40 -60.10
CA ASN A 121 -47.13 -27.11 -60.48
C ASN A 121 -47.38 -26.16 -59.30
N SER A 122 -46.44 -26.15 -58.35
CA SER A 122 -46.43 -25.19 -57.24
C SER A 122 -45.04 -24.59 -57.01
N TRP A 123 -44.97 -23.50 -56.24
CA TRP A 123 -43.71 -22.89 -55.85
C TRP A 123 -43.75 -22.33 -54.44
N GLY A 124 -42.58 -22.16 -53.83
CA GLY A 124 -42.41 -21.65 -52.47
C GLY A 124 -41.01 -21.09 -52.28
N TYR A 125 -40.75 -20.53 -51.10
CA TYR A 125 -39.41 -20.03 -50.75
C TYR A 125 -38.90 -20.68 -49.46
N LYS A 126 -37.59 -20.67 -49.26
CA LYS A 126 -36.96 -21.01 -47.98
C LYS A 126 -35.72 -20.13 -47.77
N LEU A 127 -35.34 -19.91 -46.52
CA LEU A 127 -34.03 -19.34 -46.20
C LEU A 127 -32.98 -20.46 -46.26
N SER A 128 -31.71 -20.13 -46.46
CA SER A 128 -30.64 -21.14 -46.57
C SER A 128 -30.44 -22.00 -45.31
N SER A 129 -30.90 -21.55 -44.14
CA SER A 129 -30.96 -22.33 -42.90
C SER A 129 -32.15 -23.31 -42.80
N ASP A 130 -33.16 -23.15 -43.65
CA ASP A 130 -34.44 -23.87 -43.54
C ASP A 130 -34.45 -25.14 -44.40
N SER A 131 -35.05 -26.23 -43.87
CA SER A 131 -35.20 -27.50 -44.60
C SER A 131 -36.49 -27.60 -45.42
N ASN A 132 -37.50 -26.79 -45.10
CA ASN A 132 -38.83 -26.80 -45.72
C ASN A 132 -39.06 -25.52 -46.54
N TYR A 133 -39.93 -25.61 -47.56
CA TYR A 133 -40.41 -24.42 -48.26
C TYR A 133 -41.67 -23.88 -47.61
N ARG A 134 -41.83 -22.56 -47.62
CA ARG A 134 -42.98 -21.80 -47.15
C ARG A 134 -43.78 -21.21 -48.32
N PRO A 135 -45.08 -20.92 -48.12
CA PRO A 135 -45.91 -20.19 -49.08
C PRO A 135 -45.27 -18.84 -49.45
N ILE A 136 -45.39 -18.44 -50.71
CA ILE A 136 -45.05 -17.09 -51.13
C ILE A 136 -46.10 -16.11 -50.57
N PRO A 137 -45.71 -15.12 -49.74
CA PRO A 137 -46.64 -14.20 -49.11
C PRO A 137 -47.27 -13.21 -50.10
N ALA A 138 -48.57 -12.93 -49.92
CA ALA A 138 -49.33 -11.98 -50.73
C ALA A 138 -49.07 -10.52 -50.29
N LEU A 139 -49.30 -9.54 -51.17
CA LEU A 139 -49.16 -8.11 -50.82
C LEU A 139 -49.98 -7.71 -49.57
N SER A 140 -51.18 -8.25 -49.41
CA SER A 140 -52.07 -7.98 -48.27
C SER A 140 -51.58 -8.59 -46.95
N HIS A 141 -50.66 -9.55 -47.00
CA HIS A 141 -50.15 -10.28 -45.85
C HIS A 141 -48.65 -10.56 -46.05
N PRO A 142 -47.78 -9.51 -46.03
CA PRO A 142 -46.34 -9.68 -46.09
C PRO A 142 -45.85 -10.48 -44.88
N GLU A 143 -44.88 -11.37 -45.08
CA GLU A 143 -44.28 -12.18 -44.02
C GLU A 143 -42.93 -11.57 -43.60
N THR A 144 -42.71 -11.35 -42.31
CA THR A 144 -41.38 -11.00 -41.80
C THR A 144 -40.48 -12.22 -41.81
N ILE A 145 -39.44 -12.19 -42.64
CA ILE A 145 -38.54 -13.33 -42.87
C ILE A 145 -37.22 -13.20 -42.12
N ILE A 146 -36.82 -11.97 -41.75
CA ILE A 146 -35.61 -11.69 -40.97
C ILE A 146 -35.96 -10.64 -39.91
N ASN A 147 -35.46 -10.83 -38.69
CA ASN A 147 -35.57 -9.85 -37.62
C ASN A 147 -34.24 -9.81 -36.84
N THR A 148 -33.59 -8.66 -36.79
CA THR A 148 -32.32 -8.46 -36.06
C THR A 148 -32.53 -7.55 -34.85
N SER A 149 -31.70 -7.73 -33.82
CA SER A 149 -31.71 -6.93 -32.58
C SER A 149 -30.32 -6.37 -32.30
N GLY A 150 -30.25 -5.23 -31.60
CA GLY A 150 -29.00 -4.58 -31.25
C GLY A 150 -28.36 -3.81 -32.40
N ARG A 151 -27.15 -3.30 -32.18
CA ARG A 151 -26.44 -2.45 -33.14
C ARG A 151 -26.01 -3.26 -34.37
N ILE A 152 -26.26 -2.73 -35.56
CA ILE A 152 -25.80 -3.31 -36.82
C ILE A 152 -24.90 -2.30 -37.52
N HIS A 153 -23.71 -2.75 -37.88
CA HIS A 153 -22.76 -2.00 -38.68
C HIS A 153 -22.23 -2.88 -39.82
N GLY A 154 -22.41 -2.43 -41.06
CA GLY A 154 -21.90 -3.10 -42.27
C GLY A 154 -22.93 -3.94 -43.02
N GLU A 155 -22.46 -4.63 -44.07
CA GLU A 155 -23.26 -5.49 -44.94
C GLU A 155 -23.67 -6.80 -44.23
N GLN A 156 -24.95 -7.18 -44.35
CA GLN A 156 -25.50 -8.48 -43.97
C GLN A 156 -26.11 -9.16 -45.20
N ASN A 157 -25.82 -10.44 -45.38
CA ASN A 157 -26.21 -11.21 -46.57
C ASN A 157 -27.15 -12.35 -46.20
N TYR A 158 -28.33 -12.38 -46.80
CA TYR A 158 -29.34 -13.42 -46.60
C TYR A 158 -29.65 -14.13 -47.91
N GLU A 159 -29.37 -15.43 -47.96
CA GLU A 159 -29.68 -16.24 -49.13
C GLU A 159 -31.11 -16.79 -49.06
N ILE A 160 -31.87 -16.50 -50.11
CA ILE A 160 -33.27 -16.83 -50.27
C ILE A 160 -33.39 -17.76 -51.46
N ASN A 161 -33.93 -18.94 -51.22
CA ASN A 161 -34.08 -19.99 -52.21
C ASN A 161 -35.53 -20.11 -52.64
N LEU A 162 -35.80 -19.92 -53.94
CA LEU A 162 -37.11 -20.11 -54.55
C LEU A 162 -37.18 -21.50 -55.19
N GLY A 163 -38.07 -22.36 -54.71
CA GLY A 163 -38.29 -23.70 -55.24
C GLY A 163 -39.51 -23.72 -56.14
N VAL A 164 -39.32 -24.05 -57.41
CA VAL A 164 -40.39 -24.30 -58.38
C VAL A 164 -40.51 -25.81 -58.62
N PHE A 165 -41.67 -26.36 -58.31
CA PHE A 165 -41.97 -27.78 -58.42
C PHE A 165 -42.79 -28.00 -59.69
N ALA A 166 -42.17 -28.51 -60.75
CA ALA A 166 -42.79 -28.62 -62.07
C ALA A 166 -42.61 -30.03 -62.66
N ASP A 167 -43.65 -30.54 -63.31
CA ASP A 167 -43.62 -31.84 -64.00
C ASP A 167 -43.66 -31.66 -65.53
N SER A 168 -43.68 -32.78 -66.25
CA SER A 168 -43.72 -32.80 -67.72
C SER A 168 -45.04 -32.29 -68.33
N ALA A 169 -46.07 -31.99 -67.53
CA ALA A 169 -47.35 -31.47 -67.99
C ALA A 169 -47.41 -29.93 -68.01
N LEU A 170 -46.41 -29.23 -67.46
CA LEU A 170 -46.34 -27.78 -67.47
C LEU A 170 -46.14 -27.23 -68.90
N VAL A 171 -47.00 -26.28 -69.31
CA VAL A 171 -46.91 -25.65 -70.63
C VAL A 171 -45.65 -24.79 -70.71
N SER A 172 -44.86 -24.98 -71.77
CA SER A 172 -43.66 -24.17 -72.03
C SER A 172 -44.03 -22.69 -72.21
N GLY A 173 -43.30 -21.81 -71.53
CA GLY A 173 -43.46 -20.36 -71.61
C GLY A 173 -42.83 -19.66 -70.42
N ASP A 174 -42.78 -18.33 -70.49
CA ASP A 174 -42.22 -17.51 -69.41
C ASP A 174 -43.27 -17.30 -68.31
N TYR A 175 -42.96 -17.75 -67.09
CA TYR A 175 -43.79 -17.54 -65.90
C TYR A 175 -43.15 -16.46 -65.04
N THR A 176 -43.92 -15.43 -64.69
CA THR A 176 -43.40 -14.27 -63.96
C THR A 176 -44.26 -13.92 -62.75
N ASN A 177 -43.60 -13.50 -61.68
CA ASN A 177 -44.16 -12.76 -60.56
C ASN A 177 -43.02 -11.90 -59.96
N LYS A 178 -43.35 -10.86 -59.22
CA LYS A 178 -42.39 -9.93 -58.64
C LYS A 178 -42.45 -10.00 -57.13
N ILE A 179 -41.32 -10.34 -56.51
CA ILE A 179 -41.15 -10.37 -55.06
C ILE A 179 -40.61 -9.02 -54.61
N ILE A 180 -41.18 -8.51 -53.52
CA ILE A 180 -40.82 -7.26 -52.85
C ILE A 180 -40.26 -7.59 -51.47
N PHE A 181 -39.06 -7.08 -51.21
CA PHE A 181 -38.47 -7.06 -49.87
C PHE A 181 -38.59 -5.66 -49.29
N SER A 182 -39.17 -5.55 -48.09
CA SER A 182 -39.26 -4.30 -47.33
C SER A 182 -38.37 -4.41 -46.10
N VAL A 183 -37.33 -3.60 -46.04
CA VAL A 183 -36.40 -3.54 -44.90
C VAL A 183 -36.73 -2.31 -44.06
N VAL A 184 -37.04 -2.51 -42.78
CA VAL A 184 -37.46 -1.46 -41.86
C VAL A 184 -36.58 -1.50 -40.63
N ALA A 185 -35.89 -0.40 -40.33
CA ALA A 185 -35.13 -0.24 -39.09
C ALA A 185 -36.07 -0.36 -37.88
N SER A 186 -35.63 -1.04 -36.82
CA SER A 186 -36.45 -1.11 -35.60
C SER A 186 -36.36 0.21 -34.83
N LEU A 187 -37.41 0.51 -34.07
CA LEU A 187 -37.44 1.64 -33.15
C LEU A 187 -36.63 1.30 -31.88
N TYR A 188 -35.99 2.30 -31.28
CA TYR A 188 -35.40 2.21 -29.95
C TYR A 188 -35.49 3.55 -29.22
N ASP A 189 -35.41 3.47 -27.90
CA ASP A 189 -35.39 4.64 -27.03
C ASP A 189 -34.00 5.27 -27.03
N LYS A 190 -33.95 6.57 -27.31
CA LYS A 190 -32.69 7.32 -27.30
C LYS A 190 -32.15 7.46 -25.88
N SER A 191 -30.84 7.32 -25.70
CA SER A 191 -30.19 7.43 -24.38
C SER A 191 -29.04 8.45 -24.40
N ALA A 192 -28.93 9.24 -23.32
CA ALA A 192 -27.69 9.95 -23.00
C ALA A 192 -26.80 8.97 -22.22
N VAL A 193 -25.56 8.80 -22.63
CA VAL A 193 -24.62 7.85 -22.02
C VAL A 193 -23.33 8.61 -21.78
N MET A 194 -22.85 8.62 -20.55
CA MET A 194 -21.59 9.29 -20.20
C MET A 194 -20.40 8.41 -20.63
N MET A 195 -19.28 9.06 -20.96
CA MET A 195 -18.00 8.36 -21.15
C MET A 195 -17.61 7.54 -19.91
N SER A 196 -16.63 6.65 -20.07
CA SER A 196 -16.12 5.85 -18.95
C SER A 196 -15.58 6.72 -17.81
N GLY A 197 -15.64 6.21 -16.59
CA GLY A 197 -15.11 6.91 -15.42
C GLY A 197 -13.59 7.21 -15.54
N PRO A 198 -12.74 6.29 -16.02
CA PRO A 198 -11.34 6.58 -16.29
C PRO A 198 -11.11 7.65 -17.37
N ASP A 199 -11.94 7.71 -18.42
CA ASP A 199 -11.83 8.76 -19.44
C ASP A 199 -12.21 10.13 -18.85
N PHE A 200 -13.27 10.18 -18.03
CA PHE A 200 -13.66 11.40 -17.31
C PHE A 200 -12.58 11.85 -16.33
N TYR A 201 -12.01 10.92 -15.55
CA TYR A 201 -10.88 11.16 -14.65
C TYR A 201 -9.72 11.82 -15.43
N ASN A 202 -9.28 11.20 -16.52
CA ASN A 202 -8.13 11.69 -17.29
C ASN A 202 -8.39 13.02 -18.02
N LEU A 203 -9.65 13.44 -18.18
CA LEU A 203 -10.00 14.68 -18.85
C LEU A 203 -9.40 15.91 -18.14
N PHE A 204 -9.34 15.89 -16.81
CA PHE A 204 -8.76 16.98 -16.01
C PHE A 204 -7.24 17.12 -16.18
N ASP A 205 -6.54 16.01 -16.42
CA ASP A 205 -5.09 16.03 -16.66
C ASP A 205 -4.76 16.54 -18.08
N GLN A 206 -5.72 16.38 -19.00
CA GLN A 206 -5.59 16.82 -20.40
C GLN A 206 -5.98 18.28 -20.60
N HIS A 207 -6.78 18.84 -19.68
CA HIS A 207 -7.41 20.15 -19.84
C HIS A 207 -7.34 20.98 -18.55
N GLU A 208 -6.34 21.85 -18.47
CA GLU A 208 -6.18 22.81 -17.38
C GLU A 208 -7.39 23.73 -17.18
N GLU A 209 -8.19 23.95 -18.23
CA GLU A 209 -9.39 24.78 -18.16
C GLU A 209 -10.51 24.18 -17.30
N LEU A 210 -10.37 22.92 -16.87
CA LEU A 210 -11.29 22.25 -15.93
C LEU A 210 -10.87 22.41 -14.46
N GLY A 211 -9.85 23.24 -14.16
CA GLY A 211 -9.48 23.58 -12.79
C GLY A 211 -8.82 22.46 -11.98
N TYR A 212 -8.21 21.47 -12.64
CA TYR A 212 -7.47 20.35 -12.01
C TYR A 212 -8.21 19.68 -10.85
N ARG A 213 -9.53 19.49 -10.97
CA ARG A 213 -10.42 18.87 -9.96
C ARG A 213 -10.55 19.62 -8.63
N GLY A 214 -10.14 20.88 -8.58
CA GLY A 214 -10.37 21.77 -7.45
C GLY A 214 -11.77 22.38 -7.43
N TYR A 215 -12.75 21.79 -8.10
CA TYR A 215 -14.13 22.31 -8.11
C TYR A 215 -14.80 22.06 -6.75
N GLN A 216 -15.62 23.01 -6.32
CA GLN A 216 -16.39 22.88 -5.07
C GLN A 216 -17.79 22.33 -5.30
N HIS A 217 -18.32 22.50 -6.50
CA HIS A 217 -19.68 22.08 -6.82
C HIS A 217 -19.69 21.33 -8.15
N PHE A 218 -20.45 20.24 -8.23
CA PHE A 218 -20.78 19.60 -9.50
C PHE A 218 -22.28 19.70 -9.73
N LYS A 219 -22.72 20.49 -10.73
CA LYS A 219 -24.13 20.93 -10.85
C LYS A 219 -24.67 20.77 -12.26
N GLU A 220 -25.95 20.41 -12.36
CA GLU A 220 -26.68 20.53 -13.62
C GLU A 220 -26.96 22.01 -13.94
N ALA A 221 -26.62 22.45 -15.14
CA ALA A 221 -27.01 23.75 -15.66
C ALA A 221 -28.40 23.72 -16.33
N SER A 222 -29.14 24.82 -16.29
CA SER A 222 -30.44 24.93 -16.98
C SER A 222 -30.33 25.15 -18.50
N SER A 223 -29.15 25.55 -18.98
CA SER A 223 -28.87 25.84 -20.39
C SER A 223 -27.36 25.80 -20.65
N LEU A 224 -26.98 25.71 -21.92
CA LEU A 224 -25.59 25.90 -22.34
C LEU A 224 -25.07 27.30 -21.95
N PRO A 225 -23.76 27.44 -21.67
CA PRO A 225 -23.16 28.72 -21.33
C PRO A 225 -23.03 29.61 -22.58
N ASP A 226 -22.55 30.85 -22.38
CA ASP A 226 -22.20 31.72 -23.51
C ASP A 226 -21.24 31.00 -24.46
N PRO A 227 -21.39 31.13 -25.80
CA PRO A 227 -20.53 30.45 -26.77
C PRO A 227 -19.03 30.73 -26.65
N SER A 228 -18.62 31.75 -25.89
CA SER A 228 -17.23 32.04 -25.56
C SER A 228 -16.63 31.12 -24.49
N VAL A 229 -17.46 30.48 -23.66
CA VAL A 229 -17.04 29.52 -22.65
C VAL A 229 -16.67 28.20 -23.31
N LYS A 230 -15.47 27.69 -23.01
CA LYS A 230 -15.01 26.42 -23.54
C LYS A 230 -15.78 25.28 -22.86
N THR A 231 -16.50 24.51 -23.67
CA THR A 231 -17.22 23.30 -23.22
C THR A 231 -16.52 22.04 -23.72
N PHE A 232 -16.60 20.98 -22.93
CA PHE A 232 -16.08 19.65 -23.23
C PHE A 232 -17.23 18.67 -23.42
N ASP A 233 -17.09 17.72 -24.33
CA ASP A 233 -18.03 16.60 -24.49
C ASP A 233 -17.65 15.50 -23.51
N ILE A 234 -18.62 15.10 -22.68
CA ILE A 234 -18.50 14.00 -21.72
C ILE A 234 -19.46 12.84 -22.05
N ASP A 235 -20.11 12.89 -23.22
CA ASP A 235 -20.87 11.75 -23.73
C ASP A 235 -19.98 10.67 -24.35
N GLU A 236 -20.42 9.43 -24.23
CA GLU A 236 -19.84 8.28 -24.90
C GLU A 236 -20.11 8.36 -26.41
N ALA A 237 -19.22 7.79 -27.23
CA ALA A 237 -19.28 7.89 -28.68
C ALA A 237 -20.59 7.34 -29.30
N ASP A 238 -21.31 6.46 -28.59
CA ASP A 238 -22.57 5.88 -29.02
C ASP A 238 -23.82 6.52 -28.39
N SER A 239 -23.65 7.59 -27.61
CA SER A 239 -24.75 8.36 -27.05
C SER A 239 -25.64 9.00 -28.13
N ASP A 240 -26.93 9.17 -27.83
CA ASP A 240 -27.88 9.89 -28.71
C ASP A 240 -28.02 11.37 -28.38
N TYR A 241 -27.56 11.78 -27.20
CA TYR A 241 -27.59 13.16 -26.74
C TYR A 241 -26.18 13.57 -26.33
N ALA A 242 -25.78 14.77 -26.75
CA ALA A 242 -24.56 15.36 -26.23
C ALA A 242 -24.71 15.62 -24.71
N ILE A 243 -23.62 15.41 -23.98
CA ILE A 243 -23.50 15.80 -22.58
C ILE A 243 -22.30 16.74 -22.52
N LYS A 244 -22.57 18.01 -22.23
CA LYS A 244 -21.54 19.06 -22.22
C LYS A 244 -21.14 19.37 -20.78
N MET A 245 -19.86 19.64 -20.57
CA MET A 245 -19.30 20.05 -19.29
C MET A 245 -18.43 21.30 -19.43
N TRP A 246 -18.41 22.18 -18.43
CA TRP A 246 -17.48 23.31 -18.33
C TRP A 246 -17.27 23.71 -16.87
N TYR A 247 -16.12 24.32 -16.59
CA TYR A 247 -15.78 24.83 -15.27
C TYR A 247 -15.94 26.35 -15.22
N ASP A 248 -16.57 26.87 -14.17
CA ASP A 248 -16.72 28.30 -13.91
C ASP A 248 -16.04 28.67 -12.58
N GLU A 249 -14.82 29.19 -12.68
CA GLU A 249 -14.05 29.66 -11.52
C GLU A 249 -14.68 30.86 -10.80
N ASN A 250 -15.57 31.61 -11.47
CA ASN A 250 -16.18 32.82 -10.90
C ASN A 250 -17.50 32.52 -10.18
N ASP A 251 -18.05 31.33 -10.38
CA ASP A 251 -19.28 30.86 -9.73
C ASP A 251 -18.94 29.78 -8.71
N ASP A 252 -18.22 30.19 -7.66
CA ASP A 252 -17.82 29.35 -6.53
C ASP A 252 -17.10 28.05 -6.98
N MET A 253 -16.25 28.15 -8.01
CA MET A 253 -15.51 27.02 -8.56
C MET A 253 -16.44 25.85 -8.96
N THR A 254 -17.54 26.16 -9.65
CA THR A 254 -18.55 25.15 -10.05
C THR A 254 -18.16 24.46 -11.36
N LEU A 255 -18.22 23.14 -11.38
CA LEU A 255 -18.18 22.30 -12.57
C LEU A 255 -19.61 22.00 -13.02
N TYR A 256 -20.01 22.60 -14.13
CA TYR A 256 -21.35 22.45 -14.69
C TYR A 256 -21.41 21.33 -15.73
N PHE A 257 -22.52 20.59 -15.74
CA PHE A 257 -22.88 19.72 -16.86
C PHE A 257 -24.27 20.07 -17.43
N TYR A 258 -24.49 19.78 -18.71
CA TYR A 258 -25.76 20.02 -19.39
C TYR A 258 -26.06 18.95 -20.44
N THR A 259 -27.31 18.48 -20.45
CA THR A 259 -27.87 17.67 -21.54
C THR A 259 -29.36 17.97 -21.72
N THR A 260 -29.86 17.77 -22.94
CA THR A 260 -31.32 17.84 -23.21
C THR A 260 -32.06 16.55 -22.86
N ALA A 261 -31.34 15.49 -22.49
CA ALA A 261 -31.96 14.25 -22.05
C ALA A 261 -32.55 14.38 -20.64
N ASP A 262 -33.63 13.64 -20.40
CA ASP A 262 -34.27 13.56 -19.08
C ASP A 262 -33.40 12.81 -18.06
N LYS A 263 -32.55 11.88 -18.52
CA LYS A 263 -31.66 11.04 -17.70
C LYS A 263 -30.36 10.74 -18.44
N ILE A 264 -29.26 10.59 -17.70
CA ILE A 264 -27.94 10.20 -18.19
C ILE A 264 -27.61 8.80 -17.64
N TYR A 265 -27.37 7.83 -18.52
CA TYR A 265 -26.85 6.53 -18.10
C TYR A 265 -25.35 6.61 -17.90
N LEU A 266 -24.88 6.17 -16.73
CA LEU A 266 -23.46 6.01 -16.48
C LEU A 266 -22.92 4.77 -17.21
N ASN A 267 -21.64 4.84 -17.60
CA ASN A 267 -20.96 3.79 -18.35
C ASN A 267 -20.84 2.50 -17.50
N PRO A 268 -20.87 1.29 -18.11
CA PRO A 268 -20.59 0.05 -17.39
C PRO A 268 -19.30 0.09 -16.55
N ASP A 269 -18.26 0.77 -17.05
CA ASP A 269 -17.07 1.13 -16.29
C ASP A 269 -17.19 2.59 -15.82
N SER A 270 -17.70 2.76 -14.61
CA SER A 270 -17.76 4.07 -13.93
C SER A 270 -16.74 4.16 -12.79
N SER A 271 -15.67 3.36 -12.85
CA SER A 271 -14.58 3.45 -11.90
C SER A 271 -13.95 4.85 -11.94
N GLN A 272 -13.50 5.37 -10.79
CA GLN A 272 -12.79 6.65 -10.68
C GLN A 272 -13.57 7.92 -11.10
N LEU A 273 -14.88 7.84 -11.35
CA LEU A 273 -15.67 8.94 -11.93
C LEU A 273 -15.57 10.27 -11.14
N PHE A 274 -15.60 10.21 -9.82
CA PHE A 274 -15.44 11.36 -8.92
C PHE A 274 -14.20 11.24 -8.01
N LYS A 275 -13.24 10.42 -8.42
CA LYS A 275 -12.00 10.26 -7.67
C LYS A 275 -11.22 11.56 -7.60
N ASP A 276 -10.62 11.83 -6.44
CA ASP A 276 -9.83 13.03 -6.13
C ASP A 276 -10.62 14.34 -6.28
N ALA A 277 -11.96 14.31 -6.16
CA ALA A 277 -12.80 15.51 -6.03
C ALA A 277 -12.65 16.13 -4.63
N ASN A 278 -11.40 16.37 -4.22
CA ASN A 278 -10.98 16.68 -2.86
C ASN A 278 -11.61 17.95 -2.28
N SER A 279 -12.04 18.87 -3.13
CA SER A 279 -12.61 20.17 -2.76
C SER A 279 -14.13 20.24 -2.90
N ALA A 280 -14.79 19.14 -3.30
CA ALA A 280 -16.22 19.13 -3.55
C ALA A 280 -17.04 19.20 -2.26
N ASP A 281 -17.80 20.28 -2.11
CA ASP A 281 -18.79 20.48 -1.04
C ASP A 281 -20.15 19.84 -1.38
N ASP A 282 -20.49 19.75 -2.68
CA ASP A 282 -21.68 19.05 -3.16
C ASP A 282 -21.52 18.44 -4.57
N LEU A 283 -22.23 17.33 -4.80
CA LEU A 283 -22.33 16.63 -6.08
C LEU A 283 -23.80 16.42 -6.45
N ASP A 284 -24.29 17.08 -7.50
CA ASP A 284 -25.61 16.82 -8.06
C ASP A 284 -25.57 15.57 -8.95
N LEU A 285 -26.07 14.46 -8.39
CA LEU A 285 -26.11 13.17 -9.06
C LEU A 285 -27.53 12.79 -9.53
N SER A 286 -28.50 13.71 -9.43
CA SER A 286 -29.93 13.40 -9.59
C SER A 286 -30.33 12.94 -10.99
N LYS A 287 -29.58 13.35 -12.02
CA LYS A 287 -29.79 12.93 -13.42
C LYS A 287 -29.16 11.59 -13.80
N PHE A 288 -28.33 11.01 -12.94
CA PHE A 288 -27.59 9.80 -13.28
C PHE A 288 -28.38 8.51 -13.04
N ASP A 289 -28.35 7.62 -14.02
CA ASP A 289 -28.82 6.24 -13.98
C ASP A 289 -27.63 5.30 -13.89
N THR A 290 -27.54 4.51 -12.82
CA THR A 290 -26.44 3.54 -12.65
C THR A 290 -26.82 2.11 -13.06
N SER A 291 -27.99 1.88 -13.66
CA SER A 291 -28.49 0.53 -13.97
C SER A 291 -27.63 -0.24 -14.97
N LEU A 292 -26.78 0.44 -15.74
CA LEU A 292 -25.80 -0.18 -16.64
C LEU A 292 -24.44 -0.46 -15.99
N VAL A 293 -24.17 0.13 -14.82
CA VAL A 293 -22.86 0.09 -14.17
C VAL A 293 -22.55 -1.32 -13.68
N THR A 294 -21.34 -1.77 -14.00
CA THR A 294 -20.77 -3.05 -13.56
C THR A 294 -19.54 -2.86 -12.66
N ASP A 295 -18.84 -1.74 -12.77
CA ASP A 295 -17.66 -1.41 -11.98
C ASP A 295 -17.79 0.00 -11.38
N MET A 296 -17.68 0.10 -10.06
CA MET A 296 -17.68 1.36 -9.28
C MET A 296 -16.37 1.55 -8.52
N THR A 297 -15.30 0.84 -8.91
CA THR A 297 -14.01 0.90 -8.23
C THR A 297 -13.52 2.34 -8.11
N GLU A 298 -13.19 2.78 -6.90
CA GLU A 298 -12.69 4.12 -6.59
C GLU A 298 -13.62 5.28 -7.02
N MET A 299 -14.93 5.05 -7.25
CA MET A 299 -15.81 6.07 -7.83
C MET A 299 -15.81 7.39 -7.06
N PHE A 300 -15.80 7.37 -5.72
CA PHE A 300 -15.70 8.55 -4.85
C PHE A 300 -14.43 8.49 -3.98
N ASN A 301 -13.33 7.92 -4.48
CA ASN A 301 -12.10 7.82 -3.69
C ASN A 301 -11.44 9.20 -3.49
N ASN A 302 -10.95 9.49 -2.27
CA ASN A 302 -10.34 10.77 -1.89
C ASN A 302 -11.27 11.97 -2.13
N VAL A 303 -12.46 11.98 -1.54
CA VAL A 303 -13.37 13.13 -1.53
C VAL A 303 -13.37 13.75 -0.12
N TYR A 304 -12.30 14.48 0.19
CA TYR A 304 -11.97 14.90 1.57
C TYR A 304 -12.91 15.90 2.24
N THR A 305 -13.71 16.66 1.48
CA THR A 305 -14.50 17.79 1.99
C THR A 305 -16.00 17.53 2.03
N LEU A 306 -16.49 16.55 1.26
CA LEU A 306 -17.90 16.24 1.15
C LEU A 306 -18.45 15.66 2.45
N SER A 307 -19.35 16.41 3.10
CA SER A 307 -19.90 16.01 4.41
C SER A 307 -21.12 15.09 4.34
N SER A 308 -21.85 15.12 3.22
CA SER A 308 -23.04 14.30 2.99
C SER A 308 -23.13 13.84 1.54
N LEU A 309 -23.57 12.60 1.32
CA LEU A 309 -23.78 12.05 -0.01
C LEU A 309 -25.04 11.15 -0.04
N ASP A 310 -26.03 11.55 -0.85
CA ASP A 310 -27.26 10.78 -1.05
C ASP A 310 -27.22 9.98 -2.36
N LEU A 311 -27.16 8.64 -2.24
CA LEU A 311 -27.14 7.70 -3.36
C LEU A 311 -28.39 6.81 -3.39
N SER A 312 -29.47 7.19 -2.70
CA SER A 312 -30.70 6.38 -2.60
C SER A 312 -31.42 6.13 -3.94
N HIS A 313 -31.06 6.84 -5.01
CA HIS A 313 -31.56 6.60 -6.36
C HIS A 313 -30.67 5.70 -7.22
N PHE A 314 -29.49 5.29 -6.72
CA PHE A 314 -28.58 4.43 -7.46
C PHE A 314 -29.15 3.00 -7.55
N ASP A 315 -29.09 2.44 -8.76
CA ASP A 315 -29.41 1.05 -9.07
C ASP A 315 -28.10 0.27 -9.29
N THR A 316 -27.68 -0.51 -8.29
CA THR A 316 -26.39 -1.23 -8.34
C THR A 316 -26.54 -2.71 -8.68
N ARG A 317 -27.70 -3.16 -9.20
CA ARG A 317 -28.00 -4.60 -9.42
C ARG A 317 -27.05 -5.35 -10.36
N ASN A 318 -26.26 -4.61 -11.14
CA ASN A 318 -25.30 -5.14 -12.10
C ASN A 318 -23.84 -4.97 -11.65
N VAL A 319 -23.61 -4.26 -10.55
CA VAL A 319 -22.26 -3.97 -10.03
C VAL A 319 -21.61 -5.25 -9.51
N THR A 320 -20.37 -5.45 -9.92
CA THR A 320 -19.52 -6.58 -9.51
C THR A 320 -18.31 -6.16 -8.67
N SER A 321 -17.90 -4.89 -8.70
CA SER A 321 -16.84 -4.33 -7.86
C SER A 321 -17.30 -3.02 -7.22
N MET A 322 -17.13 -2.91 -5.90
CA MET A 322 -17.30 -1.70 -5.09
C MET A 322 -16.01 -1.35 -4.34
N LYS A 323 -14.87 -1.81 -4.87
CA LYS A 323 -13.56 -1.60 -4.27
C LYS A 323 -13.28 -0.10 -4.10
N ASP A 324 -12.87 0.32 -2.91
CA ASP A 324 -12.40 1.67 -2.59
C ASP A 324 -13.39 2.80 -2.94
N ILE A 325 -14.69 2.48 -3.05
CA ILE A 325 -15.70 3.43 -3.55
C ILE A 325 -15.77 4.73 -2.73
N PHE A 326 -15.60 4.68 -1.41
CA PHE A 326 -15.54 5.86 -0.51
C PHE A 326 -14.21 5.96 0.24
N ASN A 327 -13.12 5.37 -0.28
CA ASN A 327 -11.88 5.32 0.48
C ASN A 327 -11.23 6.72 0.65
N ASN A 328 -10.84 7.03 1.89
CA ASN A 328 -10.37 8.32 2.38
C ASN A 328 -11.39 9.47 2.28
N ASP A 329 -12.69 9.21 2.38
CA ASP A 329 -13.71 10.27 2.43
C ASP A 329 -13.89 10.82 3.85
N ASN A 330 -12.80 11.43 4.35
CA ASN A 330 -12.61 11.74 5.76
C ASN A 330 -13.71 12.62 6.40
N ALA A 331 -14.31 13.52 5.63
CA ALA A 331 -15.34 14.46 6.13
C ALA A 331 -16.77 13.90 6.06
N LEU A 332 -16.97 12.73 5.44
CA LEU A 332 -18.30 12.17 5.23
C LEU A 332 -18.92 11.78 6.56
N THR A 333 -20.04 12.39 6.91
CA THR A 333 -20.80 12.13 8.15
C THR A 333 -22.19 11.55 7.91
N ASP A 334 -22.75 11.80 6.72
CA ASP A 334 -24.08 11.33 6.30
C ASP A 334 -23.98 10.67 4.92
N LEU A 335 -24.19 9.36 4.86
CA LEU A 335 -24.09 8.57 3.65
C LEU A 335 -25.34 7.70 3.48
N ASN A 336 -26.12 7.97 2.44
CA ASN A 336 -27.33 7.21 2.14
C ASN A 336 -27.11 6.21 1.00
N ILE A 337 -26.91 4.95 1.37
CA ILE A 337 -26.69 3.80 0.45
C ILE A 337 -27.84 2.77 0.51
N SER A 338 -29.01 3.20 0.99
CA SER A 338 -30.17 2.32 1.26
C SER A 338 -30.70 1.57 0.02
N SER A 339 -30.41 2.04 -1.20
CA SER A 339 -30.83 1.41 -2.45
C SER A 339 -29.85 0.37 -3.00
N PHE A 340 -28.67 0.23 -2.40
CA PHE A 340 -27.62 -0.64 -2.93
C PHE A 340 -28.10 -2.10 -2.93
N ASN A 341 -27.99 -2.75 -4.09
CA ASN A 341 -28.11 -4.17 -4.28
C ASN A 341 -26.72 -4.75 -4.55
N THR A 342 -26.18 -5.51 -3.60
CA THR A 342 -24.82 -6.05 -3.67
C THR A 342 -24.76 -7.52 -4.09
N SER A 343 -25.88 -8.13 -4.51
CA SER A 343 -25.99 -9.58 -4.79
C SER A 343 -25.10 -10.13 -5.92
N LYS A 344 -24.39 -9.26 -6.64
CA LYS A 344 -23.38 -9.61 -7.68
C LYS A 344 -21.97 -9.11 -7.35
N VAL A 345 -21.80 -8.35 -6.27
CA VAL A 345 -20.51 -7.79 -5.87
C VAL A 345 -19.59 -8.90 -5.40
N LYS A 346 -18.36 -8.89 -5.90
CA LYS A 346 -17.28 -9.82 -5.56
C LYS A 346 -16.18 -9.16 -4.75
N ASP A 347 -15.97 -7.86 -4.93
CA ASP A 347 -14.91 -7.12 -4.26
C ASP A 347 -15.51 -5.91 -3.52
N MET A 348 -15.39 -5.92 -2.18
CA MET A 348 -15.75 -4.82 -1.28
C MET A 348 -14.51 -4.26 -0.55
N SER A 349 -13.31 -4.53 -1.07
CA SER A 349 -12.06 -4.09 -0.44
C SER A 349 -12.07 -2.56 -0.31
N GLY A 350 -11.80 -2.05 0.88
CA GLY A 350 -11.69 -0.63 1.18
C GLY A 350 -12.95 0.19 0.98
N MET A 351 -14.14 -0.43 0.92
CA MET A 351 -15.40 0.24 0.57
C MET A 351 -15.65 1.54 1.35
N PHE A 352 -15.37 1.54 2.66
CA PHE A 352 -15.49 2.70 3.55
C PHE A 352 -14.17 3.08 4.24
N ASN A 353 -13.04 2.63 3.70
CA ASN A 353 -11.74 2.77 4.35
C ASN A 353 -11.41 4.25 4.62
N TYR A 354 -10.96 4.56 5.83
CA TYR A 354 -10.62 5.90 6.29
C TYR A 354 -11.74 6.95 6.18
N CYS A 355 -13.02 6.56 6.15
CA CYS A 355 -14.13 7.53 6.34
C CYS A 355 -14.26 7.95 7.82
N TYR A 356 -13.27 8.67 8.35
CA TYR A 356 -13.16 8.99 9.78
C TYR A 356 -14.40 9.69 10.37
N GLY A 357 -15.13 10.47 9.57
CA GLY A 357 -16.31 11.23 10.00
C GLY A 357 -17.60 10.41 10.18
N LEU A 358 -17.66 9.16 9.69
CA LEU A 358 -18.87 8.36 9.79
C LEU A 358 -19.11 7.90 11.24
N THR A 359 -20.21 8.36 11.82
CA THR A 359 -20.65 7.96 13.17
C THR A 359 -21.60 6.77 13.16
N SER A 360 -22.26 6.52 12.03
CA SER A 360 -23.16 5.38 11.78
C SER A 360 -23.15 5.02 10.30
N ILE A 361 -23.34 3.74 9.98
CA ILE A 361 -23.54 3.28 8.60
C ILE A 361 -24.54 2.10 8.58
N ASP A 362 -25.55 2.17 7.71
CA ASP A 362 -26.53 1.10 7.53
C ASP A 362 -26.14 0.21 6.35
N VAL A 363 -25.74 -1.03 6.65
CA VAL A 363 -25.39 -2.08 5.67
C VAL A 363 -26.38 -3.25 5.69
N SER A 364 -27.56 -3.06 6.27
CA SER A 364 -28.55 -4.13 6.46
C SER A 364 -29.14 -4.69 5.16
N ASN A 365 -29.06 -3.92 4.06
CA ASN A 365 -29.50 -4.30 2.72
C ASN A 365 -28.45 -5.10 1.92
N PHE A 366 -27.24 -5.28 2.46
CA PHE A 366 -26.17 -5.94 1.72
C PHE A 366 -26.39 -7.46 1.67
N ASP A 367 -26.33 -8.00 0.45
CA ASP A 367 -26.13 -9.42 0.16
C ASP A 367 -24.64 -9.64 -0.16
N THR A 368 -23.92 -10.29 0.74
CA THR A 368 -22.46 -10.51 0.61
C THR A 368 -22.12 -11.93 0.16
N SER A 369 -23.10 -12.75 -0.25
CA SER A 369 -22.90 -14.20 -0.47
C SER A 369 -21.91 -14.54 -1.60
N LYS A 370 -21.53 -13.56 -2.42
CA LYS A 370 -20.56 -13.69 -3.53
C LYS A 370 -19.29 -12.88 -3.33
N VAL A 371 -19.15 -12.18 -2.22
CA VAL A 371 -17.99 -11.36 -1.93
C VAL A 371 -16.81 -12.28 -1.64
N GLU A 372 -15.72 -12.08 -2.36
CA GLU A 372 -14.47 -12.83 -2.28
C GLU A 372 -13.43 -12.06 -1.45
N SER A 373 -13.48 -10.72 -1.41
CA SER A 373 -12.58 -9.85 -0.62
C SER A 373 -13.33 -8.78 0.17
N MET A 374 -13.02 -8.67 1.47
CA MET A 374 -13.49 -7.62 2.38
C MET A 374 -12.31 -6.87 3.04
N GLN A 375 -11.14 -6.90 2.39
CA GLN A 375 -9.92 -6.23 2.85
C GLN A 375 -10.22 -4.77 3.23
N SER A 376 -9.89 -4.35 4.44
CA SER A 376 -10.01 -2.96 4.92
C SER A 376 -11.39 -2.34 4.76
N MET A 377 -12.47 -3.13 4.61
CA MET A 377 -13.80 -2.63 4.25
C MET A 377 -14.32 -1.53 5.19
N PHE A 378 -14.07 -1.69 6.50
CA PHE A 378 -14.43 -0.72 7.54
C PHE A 378 -13.21 -0.13 8.25
N SER A 379 -12.01 -0.26 7.66
CA SER A 379 -10.79 0.20 8.33
C SER A 379 -10.81 1.72 8.51
N GLY A 380 -10.38 2.20 9.68
CA GLY A 380 -10.26 3.63 9.96
C GLY A 380 -11.59 4.38 10.15
N LEU A 381 -12.73 3.71 10.36
CA LEU A 381 -13.97 4.39 10.77
C LEU A 381 -13.89 4.79 12.26
N SER A 382 -13.02 5.73 12.57
CA SER A 382 -12.60 6.02 13.95
C SER A 382 -13.71 6.57 14.84
N GLU A 383 -14.71 7.25 14.28
CA GLU A 383 -15.86 7.82 15.03
C GLU A 383 -17.09 6.90 15.07
N LEU A 384 -17.03 5.72 14.44
CA LEU A 384 -18.14 4.78 14.37
C LEU A 384 -18.42 4.16 15.75
N THR A 385 -19.65 4.33 16.25
CA THR A 385 -20.03 3.84 17.59
C THR A 385 -20.80 2.52 17.58
N GLU A 386 -21.42 2.16 16.45
CA GLU A 386 -22.15 0.90 16.27
C GLU A 386 -21.96 0.37 14.85
N LEU A 387 -21.90 -0.97 14.71
CA LEU A 387 -21.82 -1.64 13.42
C LEU A 387 -22.60 -2.95 13.46
N ASN A 388 -23.67 -3.04 12.65
CA ASN A 388 -24.46 -4.25 12.52
C ASN A 388 -24.17 -4.96 11.20
N ILE A 389 -23.55 -6.13 11.28
CA ILE A 389 -23.18 -6.99 10.14
C ILE A 389 -23.87 -8.36 10.19
N THR A 390 -24.95 -8.51 10.97
CA THR A 390 -25.64 -9.81 11.17
C THR A 390 -26.21 -10.44 9.89
N ASN A 391 -26.38 -9.66 8.82
CA ASN A 391 -26.81 -10.11 7.50
C ASN A 391 -25.66 -10.63 6.61
N PHE A 392 -24.40 -10.50 7.01
CA PHE A 392 -23.27 -10.85 6.17
C PHE A 392 -23.11 -12.37 6.07
N ASP A 393 -23.11 -12.88 4.83
CA ASP A 393 -22.63 -14.21 4.45
C ASP A 393 -21.19 -14.08 3.96
N THR A 394 -20.23 -14.58 4.74
CA THR A 394 -18.80 -14.53 4.44
C THR A 394 -18.25 -15.85 3.91
N SER A 395 -19.11 -16.81 3.56
CA SER A 395 -18.69 -18.16 3.14
C SER A 395 -17.83 -18.19 1.87
N SER A 396 -17.86 -17.13 1.04
CA SER A 396 -17.02 -16.97 -0.14
C SER A 396 -15.75 -16.13 0.09
N VAL A 397 -15.61 -15.49 1.25
CA VAL A 397 -14.52 -14.53 1.51
C VAL A 397 -13.20 -15.25 1.75
N THR A 398 -12.15 -14.80 1.07
CA THR A 398 -10.78 -15.32 1.25
C THR A 398 -9.84 -14.31 1.92
N ASN A 399 -10.15 -13.00 1.88
CA ASN A 399 -9.31 -11.94 2.44
C ASN A 399 -10.11 -11.05 3.40
N MET A 400 -9.68 -11.00 4.67
CA MET A 400 -10.21 -10.14 5.74
C MET A 400 -9.12 -9.25 6.36
N HIS A 401 -8.02 -9.01 5.63
CA HIS A 401 -6.94 -8.10 6.05
C HIS A 401 -7.54 -6.75 6.50
N GLU A 402 -7.26 -6.32 7.72
CA GLU A 402 -7.72 -5.05 8.31
C GLU A 402 -9.23 -4.77 8.20
N MET A 403 -10.09 -5.78 8.03
CA MET A 403 -11.53 -5.57 7.79
C MET A 403 -12.19 -4.64 8.82
N PHE A 404 -11.78 -4.72 10.09
CA PHE A 404 -12.26 -3.90 11.21
C PHE A 404 -11.14 -3.08 11.87
N GLY A 405 -10.05 -2.78 11.15
CA GLY A 405 -8.93 -2.00 11.69
C GLY A 405 -9.33 -0.57 12.09
N GLY A 406 -8.77 -0.01 13.15
CA GLY A 406 -8.93 1.40 13.51
C GLY A 406 -10.35 1.82 13.94
N LEU A 407 -11.24 0.90 14.32
CA LEU A 407 -12.57 1.20 14.88
C LEU A 407 -12.45 1.68 16.33
N ALA A 408 -11.88 2.87 16.51
CA ALA A 408 -11.39 3.36 17.79
C ALA A 408 -12.49 3.65 18.84
N GLN A 409 -13.73 3.95 18.42
CA GLN A 409 -14.86 4.27 19.32
C GLN A 409 -15.88 3.13 19.47
N LEU A 410 -15.70 2.03 18.74
CA LEU A 410 -16.66 0.92 18.76
C LEU A 410 -16.57 0.15 20.09
N THR A 411 -17.69 0.00 20.79
CA THR A 411 -17.74 -0.67 22.10
C THR A 411 -18.15 -2.14 22.04
N GLU A 412 -18.85 -2.55 20.99
CA GLU A 412 -19.30 -3.93 20.76
C GLU A 412 -19.26 -4.28 19.28
N LEU A 413 -18.95 -5.54 18.96
CA LEU A 413 -18.99 -6.07 17.60
C LEU A 413 -19.35 -7.57 17.64
N ASP A 414 -20.49 -7.93 17.06
CA ASP A 414 -20.86 -9.34 16.90
C ASP A 414 -20.28 -9.91 15.59
N VAL A 415 -19.21 -10.69 15.72
CA VAL A 415 -18.58 -11.45 14.63
C VAL A 415 -18.87 -12.94 14.72
N SER A 416 -19.75 -13.37 15.62
CA SER A 416 -19.92 -14.78 15.93
C SER A 416 -20.56 -15.59 14.80
N HIS A 417 -21.27 -14.96 13.86
CA HIS A 417 -21.90 -15.64 12.72
C HIS A 417 -21.02 -15.73 11.47
N LEU A 418 -19.84 -15.08 11.44
CA LEU A 418 -18.99 -15.05 10.26
C LEU A 418 -18.43 -16.45 9.97
N ASP A 419 -18.60 -16.92 8.72
CA ASP A 419 -17.93 -18.10 8.20
C ASP A 419 -16.55 -17.69 7.67
N THR A 420 -15.50 -18.11 8.37
CA THR A 420 -14.10 -17.81 8.00
C THR A 420 -13.39 -19.00 7.35
N SER A 421 -14.11 -20.07 6.99
CA SER A 421 -13.52 -21.35 6.55
C SER A 421 -12.76 -21.30 5.22
N ASN A 422 -12.89 -20.20 4.47
CA ASN A 422 -12.16 -19.93 3.24
C ASN A 422 -11.12 -18.82 3.36
N VAL A 423 -11.03 -18.15 4.51
CA VAL A 423 -10.12 -17.02 4.73
C VAL A 423 -8.67 -17.50 4.82
N THR A 424 -7.79 -16.84 4.06
CA THR A 424 -6.34 -17.08 4.05
C THR A 424 -5.55 -15.94 4.67
N ASP A 425 -6.11 -14.72 4.73
CA ASP A 425 -5.46 -13.55 5.32
C ASP A 425 -6.38 -12.87 6.36
N MET A 426 -5.91 -12.82 7.61
CA MET A 426 -6.54 -12.12 8.74
C MET A 426 -5.60 -11.07 9.35
N SER A 427 -4.55 -10.69 8.63
CA SER A 427 -3.58 -9.71 9.14
C SER A 427 -4.26 -8.38 9.45
N GLY A 428 -4.00 -7.87 10.65
CA GLY A 428 -4.58 -6.63 11.16
C GLY A 428 -6.11 -6.58 11.28
N MET A 429 -6.83 -7.72 11.20
CA MET A 429 -8.30 -7.75 11.13
C MET A 429 -8.99 -6.90 12.22
N PHE A 430 -8.42 -6.84 13.43
CA PHE A 430 -8.90 -6.04 14.56
C PHE A 430 -7.83 -5.07 15.11
N THR A 431 -6.86 -4.64 14.28
CA THR A 431 -5.84 -3.66 14.70
C THR A 431 -6.49 -2.39 15.22
N ASP A 432 -6.01 -1.83 16.32
CA ASP A 432 -6.42 -0.55 16.91
C ASP A 432 -7.93 -0.42 17.17
N VAL A 433 -8.62 -1.54 17.41
CA VAL A 433 -10.00 -1.55 17.92
C VAL A 433 -9.99 -1.24 19.43
N GLY A 434 -10.24 0.03 19.77
CA GLY A 434 -9.80 0.61 21.04
C GLY A 434 -10.70 0.42 22.27
N GLN A 435 -12.03 0.33 22.10
CA GLN A 435 -12.98 0.31 23.24
C GLN A 435 -13.63 -1.06 23.50
N ILE A 436 -13.42 -2.06 22.64
CA ILE A 436 -13.98 -3.41 22.84
C ILE A 436 -13.26 -4.09 24.01
N THR A 437 -14.03 -4.52 25.02
CA THR A 437 -13.50 -5.24 26.20
C THR A 437 -13.59 -6.76 26.06
N GLU A 438 -14.54 -7.26 25.27
CA GLU A 438 -14.79 -8.69 25.04
C GLU A 438 -15.09 -8.93 23.56
N LEU A 439 -14.47 -9.96 22.96
CA LEU A 439 -14.67 -10.33 21.57
C LEU A 439 -14.90 -11.84 21.44
N ASN A 440 -16.07 -12.24 20.94
CA ASN A 440 -16.41 -13.66 20.78
C ASN A 440 -15.96 -14.19 19.41
N LEU A 441 -14.93 -15.02 19.42
CA LEU A 441 -14.34 -15.63 18.22
C LEU A 441 -14.62 -17.14 18.10
N SER A 442 -15.56 -17.70 18.87
CA SER A 442 -15.72 -19.16 19.03
C SER A 442 -16.05 -19.92 17.73
N ASN A 443 -16.58 -19.23 16.72
CA ASN A 443 -16.98 -19.83 15.44
C ASN A 443 -15.94 -19.64 14.33
N PHE A 444 -14.82 -18.95 14.61
CA PHE A 444 -13.76 -18.76 13.63
C PHE A 444 -13.11 -20.10 13.30
N ASN A 445 -13.11 -20.43 12.02
CA ASN A 445 -12.28 -21.49 11.44
C ASN A 445 -11.05 -20.86 10.80
N THR A 446 -9.87 -21.13 11.35
CA THR A 446 -8.61 -20.55 10.89
C THR A 446 -7.72 -21.53 10.12
N SER A 447 -8.21 -22.73 9.77
CA SER A 447 -7.38 -23.81 9.23
C SER A 447 -6.72 -23.52 7.87
N LYS A 448 -7.11 -22.44 7.20
CA LYS A 448 -6.52 -21.98 5.93
C LYS A 448 -5.78 -20.65 6.05
N VAL A 449 -5.76 -20.04 7.22
CA VAL A 449 -5.16 -18.72 7.44
C VAL A 449 -3.63 -18.87 7.41
N GLU A 450 -2.99 -18.14 6.50
CA GLU A 450 -1.54 -18.13 6.29
C GLU A 450 -0.88 -16.92 6.97
N ASN A 451 -1.62 -15.82 7.15
CA ASN A 451 -1.14 -14.57 7.75
C ASN A 451 -2.08 -14.07 8.87
N MET A 452 -1.52 -13.93 10.09
CA MET A 452 -2.18 -13.37 11.28
C MET A 452 -1.41 -12.19 11.87
N SER A 453 -0.46 -11.62 11.12
CA SER A 453 0.34 -10.48 11.58
C SER A 453 -0.56 -9.33 12.05
N GLY A 454 -0.29 -8.80 13.22
CA GLY A 454 -1.04 -7.68 13.79
C GLY A 454 -2.52 -7.92 14.08
N MET A 455 -3.07 -9.14 13.98
CA MET A 455 -4.52 -9.40 14.01
C MET A 455 -5.27 -8.70 15.17
N PHE A 456 -4.67 -8.62 16.36
CA PHE A 456 -5.22 -7.97 17.57
C PHE A 456 -4.34 -6.82 18.08
N SER A 457 -3.43 -6.31 17.25
CA SER A 457 -2.51 -5.24 17.62
C SER A 457 -3.30 -4.01 18.09
N GLY A 458 -2.92 -3.41 19.22
CA GLY A 458 -3.55 -2.17 19.71
C GLY A 458 -4.96 -2.32 20.28
N MET A 459 -5.50 -3.55 20.43
CA MET A 459 -6.75 -3.81 21.16
C MET A 459 -6.58 -3.58 22.66
N ALA A 460 -6.39 -2.32 23.06
CA ALA A 460 -5.88 -1.93 24.36
C ALA A 460 -6.87 -2.18 25.52
N ALA A 461 -8.17 -2.36 25.25
CA ALA A 461 -9.21 -2.56 26.26
C ALA A 461 -9.55 -4.03 26.55
N VAL A 462 -9.14 -4.98 25.70
CA VAL A 462 -9.42 -6.41 25.90
C VAL A 462 -8.63 -6.95 27.09
N THR A 463 -9.33 -7.54 28.06
CA THR A 463 -8.70 -8.08 29.28
C THR A 463 -8.47 -9.58 29.24
N GLU A 464 -9.30 -10.31 28.48
CA GLU A 464 -9.22 -11.76 28.31
C GLU A 464 -9.45 -12.14 26.85
N LEU A 465 -8.66 -13.09 26.34
CA LEU A 465 -8.82 -13.61 24.98
C LEU A 465 -8.58 -15.12 24.94
N ASN A 466 -9.56 -15.87 24.44
CA ASN A 466 -9.46 -17.32 24.29
C ASN A 466 -9.43 -17.73 22.81
N LEU A 467 -8.27 -18.23 22.38
CA LEU A 467 -7.97 -18.66 21.02
C LEU A 467 -7.59 -20.15 20.96
N SER A 468 -7.94 -20.94 21.98
CA SER A 468 -7.55 -22.36 22.06
C SER A 468 -8.13 -23.24 20.96
N HIS A 469 -9.14 -22.79 20.22
CA HIS A 469 -9.73 -23.48 19.07
C HIS A 469 -9.14 -23.06 17.72
N PHE A 470 -8.25 -22.06 17.67
CA PHE A 470 -7.62 -21.65 16.42
C PHE A 470 -6.69 -22.76 15.92
N ASP A 471 -6.91 -23.19 14.68
CA ASP A 471 -5.97 -23.99 13.91
C ASP A 471 -5.00 -23.04 13.22
N THR A 472 -3.77 -22.95 13.72
CA THR A 472 -2.72 -22.10 13.15
C THR A 472 -1.72 -22.88 12.30
N SER A 473 -2.03 -24.13 11.95
CA SER A 473 -1.08 -25.03 11.26
C SER A 473 -0.65 -24.53 9.86
N ALA A 474 -1.44 -23.66 9.22
CA ALA A 474 -1.10 -23.01 7.95
C ALA A 474 -0.39 -21.66 8.11
N VAL A 475 -0.34 -21.09 9.33
CA VAL A 475 0.18 -19.74 9.59
C VAL A 475 1.70 -19.70 9.41
N THR A 476 2.18 -18.72 8.65
CA THR A 476 3.60 -18.44 8.43
C THR A 476 4.06 -17.15 9.09
N ASP A 477 3.17 -16.18 9.25
CA ASP A 477 3.44 -14.88 9.89
C ASP A 477 2.42 -14.60 11.01
N MET A 478 2.93 -14.43 12.23
CA MET A 478 2.19 -13.98 13.41
C MET A 478 2.85 -12.76 14.08
N SER A 479 3.70 -12.05 13.35
CA SER A 479 4.40 -10.87 13.85
C SER A 479 3.41 -9.85 14.41
N SER A 480 3.72 -9.29 15.57
CA SER A 480 2.92 -8.26 16.25
C SER A 480 1.45 -8.62 16.52
N MET A 481 1.06 -9.90 16.49
CA MET A 481 -0.35 -10.32 16.62
C MET A 481 -1.04 -9.77 17.88
N PHE A 482 -0.33 -9.66 19.00
CA PHE A 482 -0.83 -9.11 20.27
C PHE A 482 -0.12 -7.81 20.69
N LEU A 483 0.55 -7.12 19.76
CA LEU A 483 1.31 -5.90 20.05
C LEU A 483 0.41 -4.86 20.74
N GLY A 484 0.83 -4.33 21.88
CA GLY A 484 0.14 -3.20 22.52
C GLY A 484 -1.23 -3.53 23.14
N MET A 485 -1.59 -4.81 23.30
CA MET A 485 -2.75 -5.23 24.09
C MET A 485 -2.53 -4.98 25.60
N SER A 486 -2.47 -3.71 25.97
CA SER A 486 -1.95 -3.25 27.27
C SER A 486 -2.80 -3.62 28.49
N SER A 487 -4.09 -3.95 28.32
CA SER A 487 -4.97 -4.42 29.39
C SER A 487 -5.12 -5.94 29.46
N LEU A 488 -4.48 -6.69 28.56
CA LEU A 488 -4.63 -8.14 28.48
C LEU A 488 -3.98 -8.81 29.70
N THR A 489 -4.81 -9.51 30.48
CA THR A 489 -4.39 -10.24 31.69
C THR A 489 -4.48 -11.74 31.55
N ASN A 490 -5.26 -12.24 30.59
CA ASN A 490 -5.44 -13.67 30.35
C ASN A 490 -5.49 -13.96 28.85
N LEU A 491 -4.56 -14.78 28.37
CA LEU A 491 -4.46 -15.20 26.98
C LEU A 491 -4.37 -16.72 26.90
N ASN A 492 -5.37 -17.36 26.30
CA ASN A 492 -5.35 -18.80 26.10
C ASN A 492 -5.06 -19.15 24.63
N ILE A 493 -3.85 -19.64 24.38
CA ILE A 493 -3.30 -19.99 23.05
C ILE A 493 -2.83 -21.44 22.97
N HIS A 494 -3.29 -22.34 23.84
CA HIS A 494 -2.86 -23.74 23.88
C HIS A 494 -3.17 -24.55 22.60
N GLY A 495 -4.04 -24.05 21.73
CA GLY A 495 -4.38 -24.67 20.44
C GLY A 495 -3.41 -24.36 19.31
N PHE A 496 -2.50 -23.39 19.51
CA PHE A 496 -1.61 -22.93 18.43
C PHE A 496 -0.64 -24.03 18.01
N ASP A 497 -0.64 -24.33 16.72
CA ASP A 497 0.40 -25.09 16.04
C ASP A 497 1.28 -24.11 15.26
N THR A 498 2.53 -23.94 15.71
CA THR A 498 3.44 -22.92 15.16
C THR A 498 4.49 -23.50 14.21
N HIS A 499 4.40 -24.77 13.82
CA HIS A 499 5.48 -25.44 13.09
C HIS A 499 5.82 -24.80 11.74
N ASN A 500 4.91 -24.07 11.09
CA ASN A 500 5.17 -23.37 9.82
C ASN A 500 5.54 -21.89 9.97
N VAL A 501 5.55 -21.36 11.20
CA VAL A 501 5.74 -19.94 11.47
C VAL A 501 7.21 -19.57 11.26
N THR A 502 7.44 -18.52 10.48
CA THR A 502 8.76 -17.96 10.20
C THR A 502 9.01 -16.61 10.88
N ASP A 503 7.95 -15.87 11.22
CA ASP A 503 8.06 -14.54 11.86
C ASP A 503 7.20 -14.47 13.14
N MET A 504 7.87 -14.19 14.27
CA MET A 504 7.27 -13.93 15.59
C MET A 504 7.70 -12.57 16.16
N GLY A 505 8.22 -11.68 15.30
CA GLY A 505 8.68 -10.35 15.68
C GLY A 505 7.57 -9.58 16.38
N GLY A 506 7.81 -9.12 17.60
CA GLY A 506 6.86 -8.32 18.37
C GLY A 506 5.60 -9.06 18.85
N LEU A 507 5.52 -10.39 18.77
CA LEU A 507 4.30 -11.17 19.05
C LEU A 507 3.58 -10.77 20.35
N PHE A 508 4.34 -10.56 21.44
CA PHE A 508 3.87 -10.15 22.76
C PHE A 508 4.48 -8.80 23.18
N SER A 509 4.84 -7.95 22.22
CA SER A 509 5.40 -6.63 22.52
C SER A 509 4.34 -5.74 23.17
N GLN A 510 4.70 -5.02 24.24
CA GLN A 510 3.83 -4.08 24.95
C GLN A 510 2.53 -4.69 25.52
N VAL A 511 2.48 -6.01 25.77
CA VAL A 511 1.41 -6.65 26.58
C VAL A 511 1.64 -6.37 28.07
N SER A 512 1.49 -5.11 28.45
CA SER A 512 2.03 -4.59 29.71
C SER A 512 1.29 -5.05 30.97
N ALA A 513 0.12 -5.68 30.88
CA ALA A 513 -0.65 -6.22 32.01
C ALA A 513 -0.52 -7.75 32.21
N LEU A 514 -0.02 -8.48 31.21
CA LEU A 514 0.09 -9.95 31.29
C LEU A 514 1.26 -10.35 32.21
N ASP A 515 1.00 -11.18 33.22
CA ASP A 515 1.99 -11.54 34.24
C ASP A 515 2.72 -12.86 33.98
N THR A 516 2.13 -13.73 33.17
CA THR A 516 2.64 -15.06 32.83
C THR A 516 2.19 -15.46 31.44
N ILE A 517 3.00 -16.24 30.74
CA ILE A 517 2.61 -16.83 29.46
C ILE A 517 3.21 -18.24 29.31
N ASP A 518 2.40 -19.17 28.83
CA ASP A 518 2.81 -20.52 28.49
C ASP A 518 2.84 -20.71 26.99
N ILE A 519 4.05 -20.85 26.44
CA ILE A 519 4.32 -21.17 25.03
C ILE A 519 5.08 -22.50 24.91
N SER A 520 4.97 -23.38 25.90
CA SER A 520 5.71 -24.65 25.94
C SER A 520 5.38 -25.63 24.81
N HIS A 521 4.23 -25.43 24.17
CA HIS A 521 3.77 -26.19 23.01
C HIS A 521 4.25 -25.63 21.67
N PHE A 522 4.83 -24.43 21.62
CA PHE A 522 5.30 -23.84 20.36
C PHE A 522 6.46 -24.64 19.76
N ASP A 523 6.36 -24.98 18.48
CA ASP A 523 7.48 -25.39 17.65
C ASP A 523 8.00 -24.16 16.91
N THR A 524 9.17 -23.66 17.32
CA THR A 524 9.78 -22.46 16.72
C THR A 524 10.90 -22.81 15.73
N SER A 525 11.04 -24.08 15.33
CA SER A 525 12.17 -24.56 14.52
C SER A 525 12.27 -23.95 13.12
N ASN A 526 11.20 -23.31 12.64
CA ASN A 526 11.16 -22.58 11.37
C ASN A 526 11.27 -21.05 11.52
N VAL A 527 11.27 -20.52 12.75
CA VAL A 527 11.28 -19.07 13.00
C VAL A 527 12.64 -18.45 12.64
N GLU A 528 12.62 -17.37 11.88
CA GLU A 528 13.78 -16.59 11.47
C GLU A 528 13.87 -15.23 12.18
N ASP A 529 12.75 -14.62 12.59
CA ASP A 529 12.70 -13.33 13.32
C ASP A 529 11.95 -13.48 14.66
N MET A 530 12.61 -13.10 15.76
CA MET A 530 12.07 -13.00 17.12
C MET A 530 12.34 -11.62 17.75
N SER A 531 12.60 -10.61 16.92
CA SER A 531 12.89 -9.26 17.38
C SER A 531 11.71 -8.71 18.18
N ASN A 532 12.01 -8.06 19.30
CA ASN A 532 11.03 -7.43 20.18
C ASN A 532 9.91 -8.36 20.70
N MET A 533 10.04 -9.69 20.62
CA MET A 533 8.95 -10.63 20.91
C MET A 533 8.24 -10.37 22.26
N PHE A 534 8.98 -9.99 23.31
CA PHE A 534 8.46 -9.63 24.63
C PHE A 534 8.85 -8.19 25.05
N SER A 535 9.18 -7.33 24.08
CA SER A 535 9.63 -5.96 24.34
C SER A 535 8.54 -5.15 25.04
N GLY A 536 8.81 -4.58 26.20
CA GLY A 536 7.84 -3.79 26.95
C GLY A 536 6.72 -4.60 27.61
N ALA A 537 6.81 -5.93 27.66
CA ALA A 537 5.93 -6.79 28.48
C ALA A 537 6.26 -6.60 29.98
N SER A 538 5.97 -5.41 30.50
CA SER A 538 6.53 -4.92 31.77
C SER A 538 6.02 -5.64 33.01
N SER A 539 4.86 -6.30 32.96
CA SER A 539 4.33 -7.09 34.08
C SER A 539 4.70 -8.57 34.02
N LEU A 540 5.29 -9.03 32.91
CA LEU A 540 5.59 -10.44 32.71
C LEU A 540 6.69 -10.90 33.68
N THR A 541 6.33 -11.82 34.57
CA THR A 541 7.21 -12.35 35.61
C THR A 541 7.82 -13.70 35.23
N GLN A 542 7.12 -14.48 34.41
CA GLN A 542 7.51 -15.83 33.98
C GLN A 542 7.08 -16.13 32.54
N ILE A 543 7.95 -16.84 31.83
CA ILE A 543 7.70 -17.33 30.47
C ILE A 543 8.02 -18.83 30.47
N ASN A 544 7.03 -19.67 30.18
CA ASN A 544 7.25 -21.11 30.01
C ASN A 544 7.51 -21.43 28.54
N LEU A 545 8.78 -21.68 28.19
CA LEU A 545 9.22 -21.97 26.81
C LEU A 545 9.03 -23.43 26.38
N GLY A 546 9.04 -24.37 27.32
CA GLY A 546 8.99 -25.80 27.03
C GLY A 546 10.21 -26.36 26.26
N ASN A 547 10.15 -27.65 25.94
CA ASN A 547 11.28 -28.36 25.32
C ASN A 547 11.33 -28.23 23.78
N ASN A 548 10.24 -27.77 23.16
CA ASN A 548 10.13 -27.63 21.71
C ASN A 548 10.67 -26.28 21.20
N PHE A 549 10.98 -25.36 22.10
CA PHE A 549 11.58 -24.08 21.77
C PHE A 549 12.93 -24.31 21.09
N ASN A 550 13.06 -23.85 19.85
CA ASN A 550 14.25 -24.03 19.03
C ASN A 550 14.51 -22.74 18.25
N THR A 551 15.65 -22.10 18.49
CA THR A 551 16.02 -20.84 17.82
C THR A 551 17.08 -21.03 16.74
N GLU A 552 17.37 -22.25 16.30
CA GLU A 552 18.47 -22.53 15.37
C GLU A 552 18.43 -21.70 14.09
N LYS A 553 17.23 -21.41 13.55
CA LYS A 553 17.07 -20.60 12.33
C LYS A 553 16.95 -19.10 12.56
N VAL A 554 16.85 -18.66 13.81
CA VAL A 554 16.63 -17.26 14.15
C VAL A 554 17.87 -16.45 13.78
N LYS A 555 17.65 -15.36 13.04
CA LYS A 555 18.67 -14.39 12.61
C LYS A 555 18.61 -13.10 13.43
N ASN A 556 17.42 -12.71 13.88
CA ASN A 556 17.18 -11.45 14.58
C ASN A 556 16.53 -11.70 15.96
N MET A 557 17.25 -11.34 17.02
CA MET A 557 16.77 -11.35 18.42
C MET A 557 16.82 -9.95 19.05
N SER A 558 16.92 -8.91 18.23
CA SER A 558 17.03 -7.54 18.72
C SER A 558 15.84 -7.17 19.59
N GLY A 559 16.10 -6.65 20.79
CA GLY A 559 15.05 -6.20 21.72
C GLY A 559 14.15 -7.28 22.29
N MET A 560 14.44 -8.57 22.14
CA MET A 560 13.53 -9.67 22.50
C MET A 560 12.92 -9.54 23.91
N PHE A 561 13.70 -9.13 24.92
CA PHE A 561 13.26 -8.89 26.30
C PHE A 561 13.47 -7.45 26.76
N LYS A 562 13.57 -6.50 25.82
CA LYS A 562 13.80 -5.08 26.13
C LYS A 562 12.66 -4.56 27.02
N ASN A 563 12.99 -3.84 28.08
CA ASN A 563 12.03 -3.29 29.05
C ASN A 563 11.07 -4.33 29.68
N ALA A 564 11.41 -5.63 29.69
CA ALA A 564 10.70 -6.66 30.47
C ALA A 564 11.04 -6.52 31.96
N THR A 565 10.59 -5.40 32.55
CA THR A 565 11.07 -4.88 33.84
C THR A 565 10.69 -5.72 35.05
N SER A 566 9.71 -6.62 34.95
CA SER A 566 9.29 -7.56 36.01
C SER A 566 9.79 -9.00 35.81
N LEU A 567 10.47 -9.29 34.69
CA LEU A 567 10.94 -10.64 34.39
C LEU A 567 12.11 -11.01 35.32
N GLY A 568 11.85 -11.91 36.28
CA GLY A 568 12.83 -12.26 37.32
C GLY A 568 13.87 -13.28 36.87
N GLN A 569 13.47 -14.23 36.02
CA GLN A 569 14.31 -15.30 35.48
C GLN A 569 13.85 -15.68 34.07
N ILE A 570 14.76 -16.24 33.28
CA ILE A 570 14.47 -16.81 31.97
C ILE A 570 15.35 -18.04 31.74
N ASP A 571 14.74 -19.14 31.31
CA ASP A 571 15.47 -20.35 30.91
C ASP A 571 16.03 -20.17 29.49
N LEU A 572 17.36 -20.11 29.39
CA LEU A 572 18.06 -19.93 28.13
C LEU A 572 18.62 -21.24 27.55
N THR A 573 18.30 -22.40 28.13
CA THR A 573 18.91 -23.68 27.75
C THR A 573 18.59 -24.14 26.32
N HIS A 574 17.52 -23.61 25.74
CA HIS A 574 17.02 -23.92 24.41
C HIS A 574 17.40 -22.90 23.33
N PHE A 575 18.15 -21.84 23.67
CA PHE A 575 18.56 -20.80 22.73
C PHE A 575 19.82 -21.24 21.97
N ASN A 576 19.61 -21.76 20.76
CA ASN A 576 20.68 -21.90 19.77
C ASN A 576 20.84 -20.60 19.00
N THR A 577 21.89 -19.84 19.29
CA THR A 577 22.10 -18.51 18.70
C THR A 577 23.09 -18.48 17.54
N GLN A 578 23.55 -19.64 17.05
CA GLN A 578 24.67 -19.71 16.10
C GLN A 578 24.43 -18.94 14.79
N ASN A 579 23.16 -18.76 14.40
CA ASN A 579 22.76 -18.08 13.16
C ASN A 579 22.28 -16.64 13.39
N VAL A 580 22.25 -16.18 14.63
CA VAL A 580 21.83 -14.82 14.98
C VAL A 580 22.88 -13.81 14.53
N THR A 581 22.44 -12.76 13.85
CA THR A 581 23.27 -11.64 13.39
C THR A 581 23.03 -10.35 14.17
N ASP A 582 21.83 -10.17 14.73
CA ASP A 582 21.49 -8.99 15.55
C ASP A 582 20.91 -9.39 16.92
N MET A 583 21.57 -8.95 17.99
CA MET A 583 21.16 -9.09 19.40
C MET A 583 21.08 -7.74 20.12
N SER A 584 21.00 -6.63 19.36
CA SER A 584 20.96 -5.30 19.94
C SER A 584 19.76 -5.18 20.89
N SER A 585 19.99 -4.58 22.06
CA SER A 585 18.99 -4.36 23.11
C SER A 585 18.29 -5.61 23.64
N MET A 586 18.79 -6.83 23.38
CA MET A 586 18.08 -8.08 23.72
C MET A 586 17.59 -8.13 25.17
N PHE A 587 18.40 -7.68 26.13
CA PHE A 587 18.05 -7.63 27.56
C PHE A 587 18.02 -6.19 28.11
N ASN A 588 17.94 -5.18 27.25
CA ASN A 588 18.02 -3.79 27.67
C ASN A 588 16.91 -3.45 28.68
N ASN A 589 17.28 -2.92 29.85
CA ASN A 589 16.37 -2.55 30.95
C ASN A 589 15.46 -3.69 31.45
N ALA A 590 15.86 -4.96 31.31
CA ALA A 590 15.21 -6.08 32.01
C ALA A 590 15.64 -6.10 33.50
N THR A 591 15.25 -5.06 34.24
CA THR A 591 15.83 -4.71 35.55
C THR A 591 15.58 -5.71 36.67
N ALA A 592 14.57 -6.58 36.55
CA ALA A 592 14.26 -7.59 37.56
C ALA A 592 15.05 -8.89 37.40
N LEU A 593 15.75 -9.12 36.28
CA LEU A 593 16.54 -10.32 36.07
C LEU A 593 17.61 -10.43 37.16
N THR A 594 17.61 -11.53 37.90
CA THR A 594 18.59 -11.77 38.97
C THR A 594 19.80 -12.57 38.52
N GLU A 595 19.67 -13.32 37.43
CA GLU A 595 20.73 -14.12 36.83
C GLU A 595 20.55 -14.21 35.31
N LEU A 596 21.63 -14.48 34.60
CA LEU A 596 21.60 -14.69 33.15
C LEU A 596 22.61 -15.77 32.75
N ASN A 597 22.12 -16.95 32.39
CA ASN A 597 22.98 -18.06 31.99
C ASN A 597 23.20 -18.08 30.46
N LEU A 598 24.36 -17.60 30.04
CA LEU A 598 24.75 -17.49 28.62
C LEU A 598 25.61 -18.67 28.13
N THR A 599 25.78 -19.74 28.92
CA THR A 599 26.78 -20.79 28.63
C THR A 599 26.59 -21.55 27.33
N LEU A 600 25.37 -21.55 26.78
CA LEU A 600 25.03 -22.21 25.51
C LEU A 600 24.96 -21.24 24.32
N PHE A 601 25.19 -19.95 24.54
CA PHE A 601 25.18 -18.96 23.46
C PHE A 601 26.38 -19.21 22.53
N ASP A 602 26.10 -19.20 21.24
CA ASP A 602 27.09 -19.19 20.16
C ASP A 602 26.87 -17.92 19.35
N THR A 603 27.67 -16.88 19.61
CA THR A 603 27.49 -15.56 18.98
C THR A 603 28.47 -15.31 17.84
N ARG A 604 29.08 -16.36 17.26
CA ARG A 604 30.12 -16.23 16.21
C ARG A 604 29.69 -15.48 14.95
N ASN A 605 28.38 -15.37 14.73
CA ASN A 605 27.77 -14.69 13.58
C ASN A 605 27.12 -13.35 13.93
N VAL A 606 27.13 -12.95 15.21
CA VAL A 606 26.54 -11.67 15.64
C VAL A 606 27.41 -10.51 15.16
N GLU A 607 26.77 -9.52 14.54
CA GLU A 607 27.39 -8.30 14.01
C GLU A 607 27.04 -7.06 14.87
N ASN A 608 25.89 -7.09 15.56
CA ASN A 608 25.36 -5.98 16.36
C ASN A 608 24.99 -6.42 17.79
N MET A 609 25.61 -5.79 18.79
CA MET A 609 25.36 -5.98 20.23
C MET A 609 25.05 -4.66 20.95
N GLU A 610 24.61 -3.62 20.22
CA GLU A 610 24.26 -2.32 20.82
C GLU A 610 23.27 -2.50 21.98
N LYS A 611 23.58 -1.96 23.16
CA LYS A 611 22.73 -2.01 24.38
C LYS A 611 22.33 -3.41 24.85
N MET A 612 23.00 -4.49 24.40
CA MET A 612 22.56 -5.87 24.68
C MET A 612 22.27 -6.13 26.18
N PHE A 613 23.08 -5.59 27.07
CA PHE A 613 22.98 -5.75 28.53
C PHE A 613 22.67 -4.43 29.27
N ALA A 614 22.41 -3.35 28.55
CA ALA A 614 22.28 -2.02 29.15
C ALA A 614 21.14 -1.96 30.16
N GLY A 615 21.39 -1.39 31.34
CA GLY A 615 20.41 -1.19 32.41
C GLY A 615 20.12 -2.42 33.27
N LEU A 616 20.72 -3.58 32.99
CA LEU A 616 20.61 -4.76 33.87
C LEU A 616 21.14 -4.47 35.28
N GLN A 617 20.50 -5.05 36.30
CA GLN A 617 20.84 -4.85 37.71
C GLN A 617 21.57 -6.08 38.31
N LEU A 618 22.27 -6.85 37.48
CA LEU A 618 23.01 -8.05 37.87
C LEU A 618 24.27 -7.71 38.68
N THR A 619 24.58 -8.54 39.68
CA THR A 619 25.84 -8.47 40.45
C THR A 619 26.94 -9.37 39.89
N ASP A 620 26.60 -10.28 38.99
CA ASP A 620 27.52 -11.19 38.30
C ASP A 620 27.02 -11.45 36.86
N LEU A 621 27.94 -11.59 35.91
CA LEU A 621 27.63 -11.87 34.51
C LEU A 621 28.78 -12.65 33.85
N ASN A 622 28.53 -13.92 33.53
CA ASN A 622 29.50 -14.77 32.85
C ASN A 622 29.42 -14.61 31.32
N LEU A 623 30.49 -14.07 30.73
CA LEU A 623 30.59 -13.81 29.28
C LEU A 623 31.53 -14.78 28.53
N ALA A 624 31.99 -15.86 29.17
CA ALA A 624 32.99 -16.76 28.57
C ALA A 624 32.55 -17.40 27.23
N ALA A 625 31.24 -17.56 27.01
CA ALA A 625 30.68 -18.10 25.77
C ALA A 625 30.46 -17.05 24.66
N ILE A 626 30.55 -15.76 25.00
CA ILE A 626 30.28 -14.67 24.05
C ILE A 626 31.50 -14.46 23.15
N ASN A 627 31.31 -14.74 21.87
CA ASN A 627 32.25 -14.45 20.79
C ASN A 627 31.89 -13.12 20.13
N THR A 628 32.85 -12.20 20.04
CA THR A 628 32.63 -10.88 19.45
C THR A 628 33.42 -10.64 18.17
N ALA A 629 34.07 -11.67 17.60
CA ALA A 629 35.01 -11.51 16.51
C ALA A 629 34.42 -10.84 15.26
N LYS A 630 33.10 -11.01 15.02
CA LYS A 630 32.38 -10.36 13.92
C LYS A 630 31.62 -9.09 14.32
N VAL A 631 31.56 -8.76 15.61
CA VAL A 631 30.77 -7.63 16.10
C VAL A 631 31.42 -6.34 15.63
N THR A 632 30.59 -5.46 15.05
CA THR A 632 31.01 -4.13 14.56
C THR A 632 30.45 -3.00 15.42
N ASN A 633 29.38 -3.25 16.18
CA ASN A 633 28.72 -2.28 17.04
C ASN A 633 28.51 -2.84 18.47
N MET A 634 29.13 -2.19 19.46
CA MET A 634 28.96 -2.42 20.90
C MET A 634 28.55 -1.15 21.64
N LYS A 635 27.93 -0.20 20.95
CA LYS A 635 27.43 1.03 21.56
C LYS A 635 26.59 0.72 22.78
N GLU A 636 26.90 1.39 23.89
CA GLU A 636 26.14 1.26 25.14
C GLU A 636 25.97 -0.18 25.67
N MET A 637 26.78 -1.16 25.24
CA MET A 637 26.53 -2.59 25.50
C MET A 637 26.28 -2.91 26.98
N PHE A 638 27.01 -2.28 27.90
CA PHE A 638 26.90 -2.43 29.36
C PHE A 638 26.43 -1.14 30.07
N SER A 639 25.91 -0.17 29.31
CA SER A 639 25.54 1.15 29.85
C SER A 639 24.51 1.02 30.98
N GLY A 640 24.76 1.68 32.11
CA GLY A 640 23.88 1.70 33.27
C GLY A 640 23.87 0.43 34.13
N MET A 641 24.74 -0.56 33.87
CA MET A 641 24.92 -1.73 34.74
C MET A 641 25.65 -1.36 36.04
N ASN A 642 24.91 -0.76 36.97
CA ASN A 642 25.47 -0.09 38.13
C ASN A 642 25.68 -0.98 39.37
N GLN A 643 25.36 -2.29 39.29
CA GLN A 643 25.54 -3.27 40.37
C GLN A 643 26.74 -4.21 40.15
N LEU A 644 27.29 -4.27 38.94
CA LEU A 644 28.35 -5.19 38.57
C LEU A 644 29.72 -4.66 39.00
N ALA A 645 30.36 -5.34 39.96
CA ALA A 645 31.67 -4.93 40.49
C ALA A 645 32.86 -5.45 39.67
N HIS A 646 32.70 -6.59 38.99
CA HIS A 646 33.72 -7.24 38.16
C HIS A 646 33.11 -7.67 36.83
N LEU A 647 33.87 -7.50 35.75
CA LEU A 647 33.47 -7.87 34.39
C LEU A 647 34.64 -8.53 33.67
N ASP A 648 34.51 -9.82 33.36
CA ASP A 648 35.52 -10.55 32.58
C ASP A 648 35.23 -10.40 31.08
N LEU A 649 36.17 -9.78 30.36
CA LEU A 649 36.11 -9.54 28.93
C LEU A 649 37.18 -10.33 28.16
N SER A 650 37.82 -11.32 28.77
CA SER A 650 38.95 -12.06 28.18
C SER A 650 38.61 -12.82 26.88
N SER A 651 37.34 -13.11 26.64
CA SER A 651 36.83 -13.73 25.41
C SER A 651 36.59 -12.75 24.26
N PHE A 652 36.67 -11.43 24.50
CA PHE A 652 36.29 -10.42 23.51
C PHE A 652 37.38 -10.22 22.46
N GLU A 653 36.98 -10.37 21.20
CA GLU A 653 37.79 -10.05 20.02
C GLU A 653 37.21 -8.80 19.35
N THR A 654 37.95 -7.69 19.33
CA THR A 654 37.43 -6.39 18.85
C THR A 654 38.02 -5.96 17.50
N ASN A 655 38.67 -6.85 16.76
CA ASN A 655 39.39 -6.53 15.52
C ASN A 655 38.51 -5.85 14.45
N ASN A 656 37.20 -6.12 14.47
CA ASN A 656 36.21 -5.59 13.52
C ASN A 656 35.32 -4.49 14.12
N LEU A 657 35.54 -4.12 15.39
CA LEU A 657 34.72 -3.16 16.11
C LEU A 657 34.90 -1.75 15.54
N LYS A 658 33.79 -1.06 15.24
CA LYS A 658 33.76 0.30 14.70
C LYS A 658 33.15 1.31 15.66
N GLU A 659 32.13 0.88 16.40
CA GLU A 659 31.35 1.73 17.30
C GLU A 659 31.35 1.15 18.71
N MET A 660 31.85 1.92 19.69
CA MET A 660 31.90 1.52 21.10
C MET A 660 31.54 2.67 22.06
N SER A 661 30.88 3.71 21.56
CA SER A 661 30.48 4.84 22.39
C SER A 661 29.61 4.38 23.57
N ALA A 662 29.87 4.97 24.73
CA ALA A 662 29.16 4.71 25.97
C ALA A 662 29.12 3.23 26.42
N MET A 663 30.00 2.37 25.90
CA MET A 663 29.98 0.91 26.17
C MET A 663 29.93 0.59 27.66
N PHE A 664 30.67 1.32 28.50
CA PHE A 664 30.72 1.14 29.95
C PHE A 664 30.07 2.30 30.74
N GLN A 665 29.32 3.17 30.06
CA GLN A 665 28.80 4.38 30.69
C GLN A 665 27.94 4.04 31.93
N GLY A 666 28.17 4.71 33.06
CA GLY A 666 27.35 4.55 34.26
C GLY A 666 27.53 3.23 35.01
N MET A 667 28.58 2.45 34.73
CA MET A 667 28.95 1.28 35.54
C MET A 667 29.58 1.70 36.87
N THR A 668 28.80 2.32 37.75
CA THR A 668 29.30 2.98 38.98
C THR A 668 29.83 2.02 40.05
N ALA A 669 29.51 0.72 39.98
CA ALA A 669 30.02 -0.29 40.90
C ALA A 669 31.34 -0.93 40.45
N LEU A 670 31.71 -0.80 39.17
CA LEU A 670 32.85 -1.49 38.57
C LEU A 670 34.17 -1.08 39.23
N GLU A 671 34.89 -2.04 39.81
CA GLU A 671 36.10 -1.77 40.62
C GLU A 671 37.39 -1.89 39.80
N GLU A 672 37.37 -2.75 38.78
CA GLU A 672 38.49 -2.99 37.87
C GLU A 672 38.00 -3.22 36.44
N LEU A 673 38.85 -2.91 35.45
CA LEU A 673 38.55 -3.12 34.05
C LEU A 673 39.82 -3.49 33.29
N ASP A 674 39.91 -4.74 32.83
CA ASP A 674 41.00 -5.21 31.96
C ASP A 674 40.53 -5.31 30.50
N ILE A 675 41.08 -4.43 29.69
CA ILE A 675 40.81 -4.32 28.24
C ILE A 675 42.12 -4.17 27.45
N LEU A 676 43.26 -4.55 28.03
CA LEU A 676 44.57 -4.36 27.40
C LEU A 676 44.70 -5.15 26.07
N HIS A 677 43.93 -6.22 25.91
CA HIS A 677 43.92 -7.04 24.70
C HIS A 677 43.03 -6.49 23.58
N PHE A 678 42.24 -5.44 23.82
CA PHE A 678 41.34 -4.88 22.80
C PHE A 678 42.16 -4.27 21.65
N ASN A 679 41.79 -4.63 20.42
CA ASN A 679 42.24 -3.95 19.21
C ASN A 679 41.19 -2.93 18.79
N THR A 680 41.48 -1.64 18.95
CA THR A 680 40.56 -0.55 18.60
C THR A 680 40.92 0.16 17.30
N SER A 681 41.84 -0.38 16.50
CA SER A 681 42.35 0.28 15.28
C SER A 681 41.31 0.57 14.20
N GLN A 682 40.12 -0.05 14.30
CA GLN A 682 38.98 0.17 13.41
C GLN A 682 37.86 1.02 14.02
N VAL A 683 38.02 1.46 15.28
CA VAL A 683 36.99 2.21 16.00
C VAL A 683 36.99 3.68 15.57
N ASP A 684 35.81 4.15 15.13
CA ASP A 684 35.58 5.51 14.67
C ASP A 684 34.97 6.41 15.77
N ASN A 685 34.34 5.82 16.79
CA ASN A 685 33.62 6.55 17.85
C ASN A 685 33.87 5.95 19.25
N MET A 686 34.41 6.77 20.16
CA MET A 686 34.73 6.43 21.55
C MET A 686 34.07 7.40 22.55
N LYS A 687 33.04 8.13 22.11
CA LYS A 687 32.29 9.08 22.95
C LYS A 687 31.78 8.40 24.22
N ASN A 688 31.97 9.04 25.37
CA ASN A 688 31.48 8.60 26.69
C ASN A 688 31.90 7.17 27.09
N LEU A 689 32.94 6.59 26.49
CA LEU A 689 33.26 5.17 26.63
C LEU A 689 33.29 4.68 28.09
N PHE A 690 33.91 5.46 28.98
CA PHE A 690 34.02 5.18 30.41
C PHE A 690 33.30 6.22 31.28
N LYS A 691 32.33 6.93 30.72
CA LYS A 691 31.65 8.01 31.43
C LYS A 691 30.98 7.47 32.71
N ASP A 692 31.17 8.13 33.84
CA ASP A 692 30.61 7.77 35.14
C ASP A 692 31.06 6.38 35.68
N VAL A 693 32.17 5.83 35.18
CA VAL A 693 32.84 4.64 35.76
C VAL A 693 33.66 5.08 36.99
N SER A 694 32.95 5.39 38.07
CA SER A 694 33.48 6.21 39.18
C SER A 694 34.48 5.52 40.11
N LYS A 695 34.51 4.19 40.18
CA LYS A 695 35.33 3.42 41.14
C LYS A 695 36.64 2.87 40.58
N VAL A 696 36.79 2.75 39.26
CA VAL A 696 38.01 2.21 38.64
C VAL A 696 39.19 3.14 38.94
N THR A 697 40.19 2.61 39.66
CA THR A 697 41.35 3.42 40.11
C THR A 697 42.50 3.43 39.12
N LYS A 698 42.59 2.39 38.28
CA LYS A 698 43.66 2.19 37.30
C LYS A 698 43.08 1.73 35.97
N LEU A 699 43.59 2.28 34.87
CA LEU A 699 43.19 1.89 33.52
C LEU A 699 44.42 1.87 32.61
N ASP A 700 44.69 0.72 32.02
CA ASP A 700 45.81 0.52 31.09
C ASP A 700 45.29 0.43 29.65
N LEU A 701 45.54 1.48 28.87
CA LEU A 701 45.17 1.60 27.47
C LEU A 701 46.41 1.57 26.57
N THR A 702 47.50 0.91 26.98
CA THR A 702 48.76 0.89 26.24
C THR A 702 48.62 0.34 24.81
N ASN A 703 47.65 -0.55 24.56
CA ASN A 703 47.39 -1.13 23.24
C ASN A 703 46.22 -0.48 22.49
N PHE A 704 45.55 0.51 23.08
CA PHE A 704 44.46 1.21 22.38
C PHE A 704 45.02 2.00 21.21
N ASN A 705 44.48 1.74 20.03
CA ASN A 705 44.73 2.51 18.83
C ASN A 705 43.52 3.40 18.56
N SER A 706 43.69 4.70 18.70
CA SER A 706 42.62 5.68 18.49
C SER A 706 42.86 6.56 17.27
N ARG A 707 43.77 6.16 16.37
CA ARG A 707 44.13 6.94 15.19
C ARG A 707 42.95 7.19 14.24
N LYS A 708 41.92 6.35 14.27
CA LYS A 708 40.68 6.52 13.49
C LYS A 708 39.54 7.19 14.24
N ALA A 709 39.62 7.29 15.56
CA ALA A 709 38.53 7.79 16.37
C ALA A 709 38.29 9.28 16.12
N THR A 710 37.06 9.62 15.74
CA THR A 710 36.64 10.97 15.37
C THR A 710 35.88 11.68 16.49
N ASP A 711 35.27 10.95 17.43
CA ASP A 711 34.61 11.54 18.59
C ASP A 711 35.08 10.82 19.86
N MET A 712 35.65 11.58 20.80
CA MET A 712 36.07 11.14 22.13
C MET A 712 35.48 12.02 23.24
N THR A 713 34.39 12.73 22.92
CA THR A 713 33.68 13.58 23.87
C THR A 713 33.37 12.78 25.14
N GLY A 714 33.74 13.31 26.30
CA GLY A 714 33.43 12.71 27.59
C GLY A 714 34.00 11.31 27.84
N MET A 715 35.02 10.86 27.09
CA MET A 715 35.54 9.48 27.16
C MET A 715 35.83 8.98 28.59
N PHE A 716 36.37 9.84 29.46
CA PHE A 716 36.70 9.55 30.86
C PHE A 716 35.92 10.46 31.84
N ASP A 717 34.85 11.12 31.39
CA ASP A 717 34.06 12.03 32.21
C ASP A 717 33.50 11.31 33.45
N GLY A 718 33.70 11.86 34.65
CA GLY A 718 33.15 11.27 35.87
C GLY A 718 33.88 10.02 36.39
N MET A 719 35.06 9.67 35.84
CA MET A 719 35.92 8.64 36.44
C MET A 719 36.63 9.16 37.70
N GLU A 720 35.87 9.39 38.77
CA GLU A 720 36.30 10.14 39.94
C GLU A 720 37.51 9.53 40.69
N ALA A 721 37.58 8.19 40.76
CA ALA A 721 38.65 7.46 41.44
C ALA A 721 39.89 7.20 40.58
N LEU A 722 39.87 7.52 39.28
CA LEU A 722 40.96 7.24 38.37
C LEU A 722 42.22 7.99 38.78
N SER A 723 43.27 7.24 39.12
CA SER A 723 44.54 7.77 39.64
C SER A 723 45.76 7.37 38.82
N ASP A 724 45.66 6.27 38.06
CA ASP A 724 46.71 5.72 37.19
C ASP A 724 46.11 5.40 35.83
N LEU A 725 46.32 6.30 34.86
CA LEU A 725 45.90 6.12 33.47
C LEU A 725 47.15 6.01 32.59
N LYS A 726 47.26 4.91 31.84
CA LYS A 726 48.35 4.68 30.89
C LYS A 726 47.83 4.72 29.47
N LEU A 727 48.42 5.59 28.66
CA LEU A 727 48.13 5.70 27.23
C LEU A 727 49.32 5.18 26.42
N GLY A 728 49.02 4.44 25.36
CA GLY A 728 49.99 3.83 24.47
C GLY A 728 50.50 4.75 23.36
N PRO A 729 51.52 4.31 22.58
CA PRO A 729 52.05 5.07 21.44
C PRO A 729 51.06 5.21 20.27
N ASP A 730 50.03 4.37 20.20
CA ASP A 730 48.97 4.43 19.18
C ASP A 730 47.71 5.17 19.63
N PHE A 731 47.71 5.66 20.88
CA PHE A 731 46.69 6.59 21.33
C PHE A 731 46.97 7.95 20.70
N SER A 732 46.09 8.39 19.82
CA SER A 732 46.22 9.59 19.00
C SER A 732 44.96 10.45 19.04
N PHE A 733 45.15 11.75 18.89
CA PHE A 733 44.12 12.78 18.81
C PHE A 733 43.97 13.34 17.39
N GLU A 734 44.76 12.85 16.43
CA GLU A 734 44.91 13.43 15.08
C GLU A 734 43.59 13.54 14.32
N MET A 735 42.79 12.48 14.37
CA MET A 735 41.49 12.40 13.68
C MET A 735 40.31 12.84 14.55
N ALA A 736 40.52 13.15 15.83
CA ALA A 736 39.45 13.57 16.72
C ALA A 736 38.90 14.93 16.25
N ASN A 737 37.58 15.00 16.04
CA ASN A 737 36.85 16.22 15.73
C ASN A 737 36.35 16.90 17.01
N ASN A 738 36.06 16.13 18.06
CA ASN A 738 35.58 16.65 19.35
C ASN A 738 36.24 15.93 20.53
N LEU A 739 36.76 16.71 21.48
CA LEU A 739 37.40 16.26 22.72
C LEU A 739 36.78 16.96 23.95
N ASP A 740 35.59 17.55 23.79
CA ASP A 740 34.87 18.20 24.87
C ASP A 740 34.73 17.26 26.07
N TYR A 741 35.03 17.78 27.26
CA TYR A 741 34.89 17.05 28.53
C TYR A 741 35.63 15.70 28.63
N MET A 742 36.60 15.42 27.76
CA MET A 742 37.23 14.09 27.68
C MET A 742 37.77 13.57 29.03
N PHE A 743 38.35 14.43 29.87
CA PHE A 743 38.87 14.13 31.21
C PHE A 743 38.10 14.88 32.31
N HIS A 744 36.86 15.26 32.04
CA HIS A 744 36.05 16.01 32.98
C HIS A 744 35.80 15.22 34.28
N ASN A 745 35.80 15.88 35.44
CA ASN A 745 35.55 15.24 36.73
C ASN A 745 36.48 14.05 37.09
N THR A 746 37.69 13.99 36.51
CA THR A 746 38.76 13.06 36.91
C THR A 746 39.51 13.60 38.15
N TYR A 747 38.89 13.47 39.31
CA TYR A 747 39.37 14.11 40.55
C TYR A 747 40.67 13.52 41.10
N SER A 748 40.85 12.20 41.03
CA SER A 748 41.98 11.50 41.67
C SER A 748 43.27 11.48 40.84
N LEU A 749 43.23 11.98 39.62
CA LEU A 749 44.35 11.98 38.68
C LEU A 749 45.39 13.02 39.11
N LYS A 750 46.59 12.57 39.46
CA LYS A 750 47.71 13.48 39.85
C LYS A 750 48.53 13.97 38.68
N SER A 751 48.70 13.09 37.70
CA SER A 751 49.38 13.41 36.46
C SER A 751 48.85 12.54 35.34
N ILE A 752 48.92 13.05 34.12
CA ILE A 752 48.59 12.30 32.90
C ILE A 752 49.67 12.50 31.86
N ASP A 753 50.00 11.43 31.15
CA ASP A 753 50.87 11.45 29.98
C ASP A 753 50.02 11.26 28.73
N LEU A 754 49.90 12.32 27.94
CA LEU A 754 49.14 12.33 26.69
C LEU A 754 49.99 11.87 25.49
N GLY A 755 51.29 11.63 25.68
CA GLY A 755 52.20 11.25 24.60
C GLY A 755 52.29 12.33 23.52
N GLU A 756 52.12 11.93 22.26
CA GLU A 756 52.05 12.86 21.14
C GLU A 756 50.64 13.44 21.00
N VAL A 757 50.54 14.77 21.05
CA VAL A 757 49.28 15.49 20.85
C VAL A 757 49.38 16.34 19.60
N ASP A 758 49.05 15.72 18.46
CA ASP A 758 48.87 16.41 17.19
C ASP A 758 47.38 16.36 16.83
N ILE A 759 46.73 17.51 16.85
CA ILE A 759 45.31 17.63 16.57
C ILE A 759 45.16 18.35 15.23
N GLN A 760 44.64 17.64 14.22
CA GLN A 760 44.46 18.22 12.89
C GLN A 760 43.04 18.75 12.69
N LYS A 761 42.02 18.01 13.14
CA LYS A 761 40.61 18.23 12.76
C LYS A 761 39.67 18.66 13.89
N THR A 762 40.16 18.79 15.13
CA THR A 762 39.29 19.16 16.25
C THR A 762 38.76 20.59 16.12
N PHE A 763 37.47 20.76 16.38
CA PHE A 763 36.83 22.08 16.46
C PHE A 763 36.57 22.55 17.90
N SER A 764 36.62 21.65 18.89
CA SER A 764 36.39 21.99 20.31
C SER A 764 37.12 21.06 21.31
N LEU A 765 37.66 21.68 22.37
CA LEU A 765 38.28 21.10 23.57
C LEU A 765 37.55 21.57 24.84
N ALA A 766 36.33 22.08 24.73
CA ALA A 766 35.63 22.77 25.79
C ALA A 766 35.52 21.86 27.03
N GLY A 767 35.99 22.37 28.17
CA GLY A 767 35.97 21.63 29.43
C GLY A 767 36.80 20.33 29.45
N MET A 768 37.72 20.10 28.51
CA MET A 768 38.46 18.83 28.38
C MET A 768 39.09 18.34 29.70
N PHE A 769 39.65 19.24 30.52
CA PHE A 769 40.21 18.92 31.83
C PHE A 769 39.43 19.58 32.98
N ALA A 770 38.23 20.10 32.74
CA ALA A 770 37.47 20.81 33.77
C ALA A 770 37.05 19.87 34.90
N ILE A 771 36.78 20.47 36.06
CA ILE A 771 36.12 19.80 37.18
C ILE A 771 35.05 20.69 37.78
N ASP A 772 34.01 20.09 38.32
CA ASP A 772 32.92 20.82 38.96
C ASP A 772 33.29 21.27 40.38
N ASP A 773 33.98 20.42 41.15
CA ASP A 773 34.39 20.70 42.52
C ASP A 773 35.91 20.98 42.64
N PRO A 774 36.35 22.26 42.75
CA PRO A 774 37.76 22.61 42.90
C PRO A 774 38.41 22.06 44.18
N SER A 775 37.63 21.74 45.22
CA SER A 775 38.17 21.21 46.48
C SER A 775 38.75 19.79 46.33
N ARG A 776 38.33 19.08 45.28
CA ARG A 776 38.74 17.71 44.97
C ARG A 776 39.90 17.64 43.97
N ASP A 777 40.39 18.77 43.45
CA ASP A 777 41.47 18.78 42.45
C ASP A 777 42.74 18.11 42.97
N GLN A 778 43.31 17.19 42.20
CA GLN A 778 44.61 16.57 42.46
C GLN A 778 45.57 16.69 41.26
N LEU A 779 45.13 17.23 40.11
CA LEU A 779 45.94 17.20 38.89
C LEU A 779 47.05 18.25 38.97
N GLU A 780 48.28 17.78 39.06
CA GLU A 780 49.46 18.63 39.21
C GLU A 780 50.19 18.82 37.86
N LYS A 781 50.22 17.80 37.00
CA LYS A 781 51.03 17.81 35.76
C LYS A 781 50.35 17.12 34.58
N ILE A 782 50.51 17.71 33.40
CA ILE A 782 50.16 17.10 32.11
C ILE A 782 51.43 16.98 31.27
N TYR A 783 51.81 15.75 30.92
CA TYR A 783 53.00 15.45 30.14
C TYR A 783 52.66 15.28 28.66
N THR A 784 53.52 15.81 27.79
CA THR A 784 53.43 15.69 26.32
C THR A 784 54.82 15.55 25.71
N THR A 785 54.93 14.87 24.56
CA THR A 785 56.20 14.65 23.83
C THR A 785 56.53 15.81 22.88
N ASN A 786 55.51 16.50 22.37
CA ASN A 786 55.59 17.66 21.45
C ASN A 786 54.79 18.85 21.98
N GLU A 787 55.00 20.04 21.42
CA GLU A 787 54.11 21.17 21.71
C GLU A 787 52.68 20.84 21.30
N PHE A 788 51.73 21.15 22.17
CA PHE A 788 50.31 20.89 21.96
C PHE A 788 49.80 21.69 20.75
N LYS A 789 49.39 21.00 19.69
CA LYS A 789 48.81 21.64 18.50
C LYS A 789 47.29 21.54 18.57
N LEU A 790 46.57 22.64 18.29
CA LEU A 790 45.10 22.70 18.39
C LEU A 790 44.36 22.24 17.12
N THR A 791 44.62 22.89 15.98
CA THR A 791 44.09 22.48 14.67
C THR A 791 44.90 23.19 13.57
N GLU A 792 45.18 22.46 12.48
CA GLU A 792 45.76 23.03 11.27
C GLU A 792 44.69 23.45 10.25
N TYR A 793 43.42 23.09 10.49
CA TYR A 793 42.31 23.33 9.57
C TYR A 793 41.79 24.76 9.71
N SER A 794 42.00 25.60 8.68
CA SER A 794 41.71 27.04 8.72
C SER A 794 40.28 27.39 9.13
N TYR A 795 39.31 26.56 8.74
CA TYR A 795 37.89 26.76 9.07
C TYR A 795 37.62 26.75 10.58
N TRP A 796 38.35 25.94 11.35
CA TRP A 796 38.14 25.80 12.79
C TRP A 796 39.02 26.73 13.64
N GLN A 797 40.05 27.35 13.05
CA GLN A 797 41.02 28.16 13.79
C GLN A 797 40.39 29.33 14.55
N ASP A 798 39.29 29.90 14.06
CA ASP A 798 38.61 31.03 14.69
C ASP A 798 38.01 30.65 16.06
N HIS A 799 37.57 29.41 16.25
CA HIS A 799 37.04 28.93 17.55
C HIS A 799 38.10 28.91 18.66
N PHE A 800 39.38 28.87 18.30
CA PHE A 800 40.50 28.80 19.22
C PHE A 800 41.15 30.16 19.50
N LYS A 801 40.69 31.23 18.85
CA LYS A 801 41.25 32.58 19.04
C LYS A 801 40.75 33.17 20.36
N THR A 802 41.64 33.87 21.06
CA THR A 802 41.25 34.74 22.17
C THR A 802 40.24 35.77 21.67
N GLN A 803 39.15 35.94 22.42
CA GLN A 803 38.12 36.92 22.10
C GLN A 803 38.60 38.35 22.39
N ASP A 804 37.90 39.35 21.85
CA ASP A 804 38.28 40.77 21.99
C ASP A 804 38.30 41.26 23.45
N ASP A 805 37.54 40.61 24.33
CA ASP A 805 37.49 40.91 25.77
C ASP A 805 38.58 40.20 26.59
N GLY A 806 39.47 39.45 25.93
CA GLY A 806 40.55 38.71 26.55
C GLY A 806 40.15 37.34 27.11
N THR A 807 38.92 36.90 26.91
CA THR A 807 38.46 35.54 27.27
C THR A 807 38.91 34.49 26.25
N PRO A 808 38.96 33.20 26.63
CA PRO A 808 39.23 32.12 25.69
C PRO A 808 38.15 32.02 24.61
N GLY A 809 38.56 31.61 23.40
CA GLY A 809 37.63 31.29 22.32
C GLY A 809 36.75 30.08 22.64
N ASP A 810 35.61 29.96 21.96
CA ASP A 810 34.60 28.93 22.23
C ASP A 810 35.13 27.49 22.19
N GLY A 811 36.14 27.21 21.35
CA GLY A 811 36.75 25.88 21.22
C GLY A 811 37.74 25.52 22.33
N ILE A 812 38.13 26.46 23.20
CA ILE A 812 39.01 26.20 24.37
C ILE A 812 38.43 26.78 25.67
N LYS A 813 37.16 27.17 25.65
CA LYS A 813 36.50 27.68 26.85
C LYS A 813 36.53 26.62 27.95
N ASP A 814 36.80 27.07 29.17
CA ASP A 814 36.76 26.25 30.37
C ASP A 814 37.67 25.01 30.36
N VAL A 815 38.61 24.85 29.42
CA VAL A 815 39.45 23.63 29.31
C VAL A 815 40.06 23.22 30.65
N PHE A 816 40.57 24.18 31.42
CA PHE A 816 41.20 23.95 32.73
C PHE A 816 40.36 24.45 33.90
N LYS A 817 39.06 24.69 33.71
CA LYS A 817 38.18 25.25 34.74
C LYS A 817 38.33 24.48 36.06
N ASN A 818 38.53 25.24 37.14
CA ASN A 818 38.71 24.75 38.51
C ASN A 818 39.96 23.88 38.80
N ARG A 819 40.90 23.72 37.86
CA ARG A 819 42.19 23.01 38.08
C ARG A 819 43.23 23.86 38.81
N VAL A 820 42.98 24.15 40.09
CA VAL A 820 43.80 25.05 40.92
C VAL A 820 45.18 24.50 41.30
N LYS A 821 45.41 23.19 41.17
CA LYS A 821 46.72 22.54 41.45
C LYS A 821 47.60 22.33 40.22
N LEU A 822 47.07 22.47 39.01
CA LEU A 822 47.82 22.24 37.77
C LEU A 822 48.98 23.23 37.63
N ARG A 823 50.18 22.74 37.35
CA ARG A 823 51.40 23.54 37.14
C ARG A 823 52.16 23.07 35.90
N GLY A 824 52.78 24.01 35.18
CA GLY A 824 53.72 23.73 34.09
C GLY A 824 55.04 23.11 34.55
N GLY A 825 55.90 22.72 33.59
CA GLY A 825 57.20 22.07 33.85
C GLY A 825 58.21 22.87 34.70
N GLN A 826 58.08 24.20 34.77
CA GLN A 826 58.87 25.11 35.63
C GLN A 826 57.99 25.76 36.72
N GLY A 827 56.76 25.27 36.92
CA GLY A 827 55.86 25.70 38.00
C GLY A 827 54.93 26.86 37.67
N SER A 828 54.76 27.25 36.39
CA SER A 828 53.83 28.34 36.03
C SER A 828 52.35 27.96 36.25
N HIS A 829 51.51 28.97 36.51
CA HIS A 829 50.06 28.83 36.74
C HIS A 829 49.28 30.13 36.50
N LEU A 830 47.96 30.01 36.29
CA LEU A 830 46.99 31.11 36.33
C LEU A 830 46.20 31.12 37.65
N GLU A 831 45.86 32.31 38.15
CA GLU A 831 44.95 32.46 39.29
C GLU A 831 43.53 31.98 38.98
N ASN A 832 43.04 32.25 37.75
CA ASN A 832 41.78 31.73 37.24
C ASN A 832 42.05 30.83 36.02
N PRO A 833 42.22 29.50 36.21
CA PRO A 833 42.48 28.55 35.13
C PRO A 833 41.44 28.57 33.99
N SER A 834 40.20 28.99 34.26
CA SER A 834 39.14 29.09 33.25
C SER A 834 39.41 30.18 32.20
N MET A 835 40.34 31.11 32.47
CA MET A 835 40.76 32.18 31.57
C MET A 835 41.96 31.79 30.69
N ALA A 836 42.39 30.52 30.69
CA ALA A 836 43.50 30.05 29.87
C ALA A 836 43.18 30.17 28.37
N THR A 837 43.87 31.07 27.69
CA THR A 837 43.78 31.23 26.22
C THR A 837 44.74 30.27 25.52
N LYS A 838 44.73 30.27 24.18
CA LYS A 838 45.63 29.46 23.33
C LYS A 838 47.11 29.55 23.73
N ASP A 839 47.56 30.68 24.28
CA ASP A 839 48.96 30.89 24.67
C ASP A 839 49.43 29.99 25.84
N TRP A 840 48.49 29.37 26.56
CA TRP A 840 48.78 28.44 27.66
C TRP A 840 48.94 26.98 27.19
N PHE A 841 48.64 26.68 25.93
CA PHE A 841 48.77 25.35 25.30
C PHE A 841 50.17 25.13 24.73
N ARG A 842 51.20 25.23 25.58
CA ARG A 842 52.61 25.03 25.20
C ARG A 842 53.41 24.50 26.39
N PHE A 843 54.67 24.12 26.12
CA PHE A 843 55.61 23.80 27.19
C PHE A 843 55.91 25.02 28.05
N ASP A 844 56.02 24.79 29.36
CA ASP A 844 56.47 25.80 30.30
C ASP A 844 57.98 26.04 30.16
N ASN A 845 58.36 27.11 29.46
CA ASN A 845 59.76 27.48 29.23
C ASN A 845 59.96 29.00 29.41
N PRO A 846 60.34 29.47 30.61
CA PRO A 846 60.49 30.89 30.91
C PRO A 846 61.35 31.64 29.85
N PRO A 847 60.91 32.82 29.38
CA PRO A 847 59.83 33.65 29.92
C PRO A 847 58.40 33.28 29.46
N ALA A 848 58.24 32.24 28.64
CA ALA A 848 56.95 31.80 28.10
C ALA A 848 56.28 30.76 29.02
N GLN A 849 55.22 31.16 29.73
CA GLN A 849 54.44 30.30 30.63
C GLN A 849 53.52 29.34 29.85
N GLY A 850 53.25 28.16 30.40
CA GLY A 850 52.35 27.16 29.81
C GLY A 850 52.03 26.02 30.78
N TYR A 851 50.94 25.28 30.55
CA TYR A 851 50.51 24.22 31.47
C TYR A 851 51.13 22.83 31.20
N PHE A 852 51.83 22.66 30.08
CA PHE A 852 52.36 21.36 29.69
C PHE A 852 53.82 21.18 30.12
N THR A 853 54.15 19.96 30.55
CA THR A 853 55.51 19.54 30.88
C THR A 853 56.05 18.65 29.76
N GLN A 854 57.23 18.97 29.23
CA GLN A 854 57.89 18.11 28.26
C GLN A 854 58.26 16.78 28.92
N LYS A 855 57.86 15.66 28.29
CA LYS A 855 58.25 14.33 28.73
C LYS A 855 59.78 14.20 28.63
N PRO A 856 60.47 13.77 29.70
CA PRO A 856 61.94 13.75 29.77
C PRO A 856 62.60 12.77 28.80
#